data_AF-A0AAU5YS78-F1
#
_entry.id   AF-A0AAU5YS78-F1
#
_cell.length_a   1.000
_cell.length_b   1.000
_cell.length_c   1.000
_cell.angle_alpha   90.00
_cell.angle_beta   90.00
_cell.angle_gamma   90.00
#
_symmetry.space_group_name_H-M   'P 1'
#
loop_
_entity.id
_entity.type
_entity.pdbx_description
1 polymer ?
#
loop_
_entity_poly.entity_id
_entity_poly.type
_entity_poly.pdbx_seq_one_letter_code
_entity_poly.pdbx_strand_id
1 'polypeptide(L)'
;MDLDALRHGDFSKLGEAVTDWEQMTKKLADLQKDAESNLKAKADKAKWAGVNATVSREFITKTAAEFADAHTQADSITKILSDTRGELIGCRTQLNDAIRRATEQHLTVIDTGEGTFTVAGNTRPDWASDPSGKTGVTDQKVVDAFRDEIQGILTRATQSDNSAAKVLRLLVDQAKYGFADAAYANRDEAAETVAAAEKLAKMAKNPADMSLDDIADFNRTMEKYNGDSLFAEQFATRLGPKGTLQFWTEMTSAHAGARGSELETMKSLQNNLSLTLATASFSDSDAMQDWKKDLIAERNTNFRAADSSSPIGALGSQVISSLMREGQYDTEFLDDYREKVFKADKGAGDAGTRDLWVKGYDALDLVFGDGNGRDPLEGLFEGLSHNPEAATHAFESKSDLDHMLGTTVYTERGESLGHALEAAVTGVSIGDYSSAAPPHSAAQVQIMANVMNAVAQPGGGADLVSKGLGESFGNMAASYMPEIGRAFAGPHAQVLLTNSDLPNGLETADVTRFLSAVSLDPEGRAGIIVGESVYTSGLLDAHLSDPSLFDGPRDKVLENIGRNAGIIEGIVGHSVADESVQAAVDGEKDYNEALQKKGDFVKTWISTGLGYGSVSLFPGSHAAAGAAVGGFAGGVVGLAVDRLIEDQELEGAKDGALYASAKDLYAMRDSVNQQTQWSVEDALEQHHVDLPKDGAGDAVRVSVNEGWDDASEFLTNSKERPHG
;
A
#
# COMPACT_ATOMS: atom_id res chain seq x y z
N MET A 1 23.66 6.15 38.57
CA MET A 1 23.22 7.46 39.09
C MET A 1 23.88 7.65 40.44
N ASP A 2 24.34 8.87 40.70
CA ASP A 2 25.01 9.26 41.96
C ASP A 2 24.00 9.38 43.11
N LEU A 3 24.39 9.04 44.34
CA LEU A 3 23.45 8.82 45.43
C LEU A 3 22.88 10.14 45.94
N ASP A 4 23.74 11.11 46.22
CA ASP A 4 23.33 12.44 46.65
C ASP A 4 22.71 13.23 45.49
N ALA A 5 23.12 13.00 44.24
CA ALA A 5 22.43 13.54 43.07
C ALA A 5 20.95 13.11 43.00
N LEU A 6 20.63 11.82 43.22
CA LEU A 6 19.23 11.39 43.30
C LEU A 6 18.56 11.89 44.59
N ARG A 7 19.25 11.79 45.74
CA ARG A 7 18.69 12.11 47.06
C ARG A 7 18.22 13.56 47.16
N HIS A 8 19.01 14.50 46.63
CA HIS A 8 18.76 15.95 46.66
C HIS A 8 18.30 16.53 45.33
N GLY A 9 18.18 15.72 44.28
CA GLY A 9 17.75 16.17 42.95
C GLY A 9 16.40 16.88 42.98
N ASP A 10 16.33 18.04 42.35
CA ASP A 10 15.10 18.83 42.22
C ASP A 10 14.50 18.70 40.81
N PHE A 11 13.29 18.15 40.75
CA PHE A 11 12.52 17.91 39.52
C PHE A 11 11.44 18.99 39.29
N SER A 12 11.59 20.17 39.92
CA SER A 12 10.76 21.36 39.70
C SER A 12 10.77 21.78 38.22
N LYS A 13 11.95 22.10 37.68
CA LYS A 13 12.15 22.52 36.27
C LYS A 13 11.70 21.49 35.25
N LEU A 14 11.87 20.19 35.54
CA LEU A 14 11.33 19.14 34.68
C LEU A 14 9.80 19.14 34.69
N GLY A 15 9.17 19.50 35.82
CA GLY A 15 7.73 19.69 35.92
C GLY A 15 7.23 20.94 35.18
N GLU A 16 7.99 22.03 35.23
CA GLU A 16 7.73 23.24 34.42
C GLU A 16 7.78 22.88 32.92
N ALA A 17 8.83 22.17 32.48
CA ALA A 17 8.96 21.71 31.10
C ALA A 17 7.79 20.79 30.68
N VAL A 18 7.39 19.81 31.51
CA VAL A 18 6.20 18.97 31.25
C VAL A 18 4.93 19.84 31.12
N THR A 19 4.78 20.87 31.95
CA THR A 19 3.62 21.78 31.91
C THR A 19 3.60 22.62 30.62
N ASP A 20 4.76 23.01 30.10
CA ASP A 20 4.88 23.73 28.83
C ASP A 20 4.62 22.81 27.63
N TRP A 21 5.11 21.57 27.67
CA TRP A 21 4.81 20.53 26.67
C TRP A 21 3.31 20.17 26.65
N GLU A 22 2.66 19.97 27.80
CA GLU A 22 1.21 19.79 27.90
C GLU A 22 0.41 20.96 27.29
N GLN A 23 0.91 22.20 27.41
CA GLN A 23 0.30 23.36 26.76
C GLN A 23 0.54 23.38 25.25
N MET A 24 1.66 22.85 24.78
CA MET A 24 1.97 22.74 23.36
C MET A 24 1.09 21.69 22.69
N THR A 25 0.96 20.49 23.26
CA THR A 25 0.03 19.44 22.79
C THR A 25 -1.39 19.98 22.65
N LYS A 26 -1.91 20.70 23.66
CA LYS A 26 -3.25 21.33 23.59
C LYS A 26 -3.39 22.31 22.41
N LYS A 27 -2.37 23.12 22.14
CA LYS A 27 -2.36 24.07 21.00
C LYS A 27 -2.24 23.35 19.65
N LEU A 28 -1.47 22.26 19.59
CA LEU A 28 -1.33 21.44 18.39
C LEU A 28 -2.64 20.69 18.07
N ALA A 29 -3.36 20.21 19.08
CA ALA A 29 -4.70 19.64 18.89
C ALA A 29 -5.70 20.66 18.31
N ASP A 30 -5.67 21.91 18.78
CA ASP A 30 -6.47 22.99 18.20
C ASP A 30 -6.07 23.30 16.74
N LEU A 31 -4.77 23.26 16.42
CA LEU A 31 -4.25 23.49 15.06
C LEU A 31 -4.56 22.33 14.10
N GLN A 32 -4.38 21.08 14.53
CA GLN A 32 -4.78 19.87 13.80
C GLN A 32 -6.27 19.96 13.41
N LYS A 33 -7.12 20.27 14.40
CA LYS A 33 -8.56 20.39 14.19
C LYS A 33 -8.92 21.49 13.19
N ASP A 34 -8.22 22.62 13.20
CA ASP A 34 -8.42 23.68 12.18
C ASP A 34 -7.87 23.23 10.81
N ALA A 35 -6.71 22.57 10.75
CA ALA A 35 -6.16 22.05 9.50
C ALA A 35 -7.12 21.05 8.84
N GLU A 36 -7.67 20.09 9.58
CA GLU A 36 -8.68 19.14 9.10
C GLU A 36 -10.01 19.83 8.74
N SER A 37 -10.62 20.53 9.71
CA SER A 37 -12.01 21.03 9.60
C SER A 37 -12.15 22.30 8.76
N ASN A 38 -11.04 23.02 8.51
CA ASN A 38 -11.03 24.33 7.88
C ASN A 38 -10.13 24.32 6.63
N LEU A 39 -8.85 23.94 6.72
CA LEU A 39 -7.93 23.97 5.57
C LEU A 39 -8.28 22.86 4.56
N LYS A 40 -8.16 21.59 4.97
CA LYS A 40 -8.46 20.42 4.13
C LYS A 40 -9.93 20.42 3.69
N ALA A 41 -10.87 20.49 4.64
CA ALA A 41 -12.29 20.47 4.31
C ALA A 41 -12.76 21.61 3.39
N LYS A 42 -12.06 22.75 3.30
CA LYS A 42 -12.32 23.78 2.28
C LYS A 42 -11.67 23.47 0.94
N ALA A 43 -10.47 22.91 0.91
CA ALA A 43 -9.80 22.49 -0.32
C ALA A 43 -10.58 21.35 -1.02
N ASP A 44 -11.07 20.39 -0.24
CA ASP A 44 -11.97 19.32 -0.70
C ASP A 44 -13.26 19.92 -1.31
N LYS A 45 -13.91 20.86 -0.61
CA LYS A 45 -15.15 21.52 -1.05
C LYS A 45 -14.96 22.61 -2.11
N ALA A 46 -13.73 22.99 -2.45
CA ALA A 46 -13.46 24.07 -3.39
C ALA A 46 -13.79 23.64 -4.83
N LYS A 47 -14.60 24.44 -5.52
CA LYS A 47 -14.96 24.24 -6.94
C LYS A 47 -13.85 24.74 -7.89
N TRP A 48 -12.64 24.28 -7.67
CA TRP A 48 -11.48 24.47 -8.54
C TRP A 48 -11.06 23.12 -9.16
N ALA A 49 -10.53 23.15 -10.38
CA ALA A 49 -10.27 21.97 -11.20
C ALA A 49 -9.03 22.18 -12.10
N GLY A 50 -8.54 21.08 -12.69
CA GLY A 50 -7.29 21.00 -13.44
C GLY A 50 -6.05 20.89 -12.54
N VAL A 51 -4.92 20.51 -13.14
CA VAL A 51 -3.63 20.16 -12.49
C VAL A 51 -3.27 20.94 -11.22
N ASN A 52 -3.39 22.27 -11.22
CA ASN A 52 -3.07 23.08 -10.05
C ASN A 52 -3.94 22.74 -8.82
N ALA A 53 -5.22 22.43 -9.03
CA ALA A 53 -6.14 22.04 -7.97
C ALA A 53 -5.81 20.64 -7.42
N THR A 54 -5.34 19.71 -8.27
CA THR A 54 -4.88 18.37 -7.87
C THR A 54 -3.67 18.47 -6.94
N VAL A 55 -2.56 19.02 -7.45
CA VAL A 55 -1.31 19.23 -6.70
C VAL A 55 -1.55 20.01 -5.40
N SER A 56 -2.37 21.06 -5.45
CA SER A 56 -2.63 21.88 -4.25
C SER A 56 -3.52 21.18 -3.22
N ARG A 57 -4.50 20.35 -3.60
CA ARG A 57 -5.33 19.58 -2.65
C ARG A 57 -4.52 18.51 -1.95
N GLU A 58 -3.65 17.84 -2.69
CA GLU A 58 -2.73 16.83 -2.16
C GLU A 58 -1.73 17.48 -1.19
N PHE A 59 -1.07 18.56 -1.59
CA PHE A 59 -0.20 19.36 -0.71
C PHE A 59 -0.94 19.84 0.55
N ILE A 60 -2.18 20.30 0.43
CA ILE A 60 -3.01 20.70 1.58
C ILE A 60 -3.34 19.50 2.48
N THR A 61 -3.57 18.32 1.91
CA THR A 61 -3.86 17.10 2.66
C THR A 61 -2.63 16.61 3.41
N LYS A 62 -1.47 16.51 2.73
CA LYS A 62 -0.15 16.24 3.35
C LYS A 62 0.14 17.28 4.47
N THR A 63 -0.05 18.58 4.20
CA THR A 63 0.09 19.66 5.21
C THR A 63 -0.87 19.54 6.39
N ALA A 64 -2.08 18.98 6.21
CA ALA A 64 -3.03 18.79 7.30
C ALA A 64 -2.65 17.59 8.18
N ALA A 65 -2.11 16.52 7.59
CA ALA A 65 -1.56 15.37 8.31
C ALA A 65 -0.38 15.77 9.21
N GLU A 66 0.54 16.59 8.72
CA GLU A 66 1.69 17.13 9.49
C GLU A 66 1.29 17.78 10.83
N PHE A 67 0.10 18.37 10.95
CA PHE A 67 -0.39 18.90 12.24
C PHE A 67 -0.86 17.81 13.21
N ALA A 68 -1.39 16.69 12.69
CA ALA A 68 -1.70 15.50 13.48
C ALA A 68 -0.42 14.81 13.95
N ASP A 69 0.60 14.71 13.09
CA ASP A 69 1.89 14.11 13.42
C ASP A 69 2.63 14.98 14.46
N ALA A 70 2.63 16.31 14.27
CA ALA A 70 3.14 17.26 15.26
C ALA A 70 2.46 17.10 16.63
N HIS A 71 1.13 16.95 16.64
CA HIS A 71 0.38 16.72 17.87
C HIS A 71 0.78 15.39 18.53
N THR A 72 0.88 14.32 17.74
CA THR A 72 1.23 12.96 18.20
C THR A 72 2.65 12.91 18.79
N GLN A 73 3.65 13.45 18.07
CA GLN A 73 5.02 13.52 18.58
C GLN A 73 5.11 14.32 19.88
N ALA A 74 4.40 15.46 19.96
CA ALA A 74 4.39 16.30 21.16
C ALA A 74 3.68 15.63 22.35
N ASP A 75 2.60 14.90 22.13
CA ASP A 75 1.92 14.10 23.15
C ASP A 75 2.82 12.96 23.67
N SER A 76 3.47 12.21 22.77
CA SER A 76 4.47 11.18 23.12
C SER A 76 5.60 11.75 23.98
N ILE A 77 6.22 12.87 23.57
CA ILE A 77 7.27 13.55 24.33
C ILE A 77 6.75 13.99 25.71
N THR A 78 5.55 14.56 25.78
CA THR A 78 4.92 15.00 27.04
C THR A 78 4.75 13.83 28.00
N LYS A 79 4.20 12.71 27.53
CA LYS A 79 3.97 11.49 28.31
C LYS A 79 5.27 10.89 28.83
N ILE A 80 6.27 10.74 27.96
CA ILE A 80 7.60 10.21 28.32
C ILE A 80 8.26 11.09 29.39
N LEU A 81 8.25 12.42 29.23
CA LEU A 81 8.81 13.35 30.23
C LEU A 81 8.06 13.30 31.57
N SER A 82 6.73 13.23 31.53
CA SER A 82 5.87 13.18 32.71
C SER A 82 6.08 11.88 33.52
N ASP A 83 6.11 10.76 32.81
CA ASP A 83 6.37 9.42 33.37
C ASP A 83 7.77 9.33 34.01
N THR A 84 8.81 9.66 33.24
CA THR A 84 10.21 9.74 33.74
C THR A 84 10.32 10.58 35.01
N ARG A 85 9.66 11.75 35.03
CA ARG A 85 9.64 12.62 36.21
C ARG A 85 8.96 11.96 37.40
N GLY A 86 7.84 11.27 37.19
CA GLY A 86 7.14 10.50 38.23
C GLY A 86 8.02 9.41 38.82
N GLU A 87 8.68 8.63 37.98
CA GLU A 87 9.60 7.57 38.38
C GLU A 87 10.81 8.07 39.18
N LEU A 88 11.46 9.15 38.73
CA LEU A 88 12.62 9.72 39.41
C LEU A 88 12.24 10.31 40.78
N ILE A 89 11.07 10.96 40.89
CA ILE A 89 10.50 11.39 42.18
C ILE A 89 10.20 10.17 43.08
N GLY A 90 9.66 9.09 42.52
CA GLY A 90 9.40 7.84 43.22
C GLY A 90 10.69 7.19 43.75
N CYS A 91 11.73 7.12 42.92
CA CYS A 91 13.03 6.58 43.30
C CYS A 91 13.72 7.44 44.37
N ARG A 92 13.69 8.78 44.25
CA ARG A 92 14.19 9.69 45.30
C ARG A 92 13.45 9.50 46.63
N THR A 93 12.14 9.26 46.58
CA THR A 93 11.33 9.03 47.79
C THR A 93 11.72 7.71 48.45
N GLN A 94 11.79 6.62 47.67
CA GLN A 94 12.22 5.29 48.14
C GLN A 94 13.66 5.31 48.69
N LEU A 95 14.58 6.06 48.05
CA LEU A 95 15.96 6.23 48.50
C LEU A 95 16.03 6.91 49.87
N ASN A 96 15.30 8.02 50.05
CA ASN A 96 15.26 8.73 51.34
C ASN A 96 14.65 7.86 52.45
N ASP A 97 13.60 7.07 52.15
CA ASP A 97 13.03 6.12 53.10
C ASP A 97 13.95 4.93 53.42
N ALA A 98 14.73 4.44 52.45
CA ALA A 98 15.74 3.41 52.68
C ALA A 98 16.88 3.92 53.58
N ILE A 99 17.38 5.14 53.33
CA ILE A 99 18.41 5.79 54.16
C ILE A 99 17.88 6.07 55.58
N ARG A 100 16.62 6.49 55.73
CA ARG A 100 15.97 6.67 57.03
C ARG A 100 15.89 5.34 57.80
N ARG A 101 15.39 4.27 57.17
CA ARG A 101 15.33 2.93 57.79
C ARG A 101 16.72 2.36 58.11
N ALA A 102 17.73 2.61 57.27
CA ALA A 102 19.11 2.24 57.56
C ALA A 102 19.62 2.96 58.82
N THR A 103 19.32 4.26 58.96
CA THR A 103 19.66 5.07 60.13
C THR A 103 18.98 4.55 61.41
N GLU A 104 17.70 4.14 61.32
CA GLU A 104 16.95 3.49 62.41
C GLU A 104 17.58 2.13 62.84
N GLN A 105 18.32 1.46 61.95
CA GLN A 105 19.07 0.22 62.21
C GLN A 105 20.55 0.46 62.59
N HIS A 106 20.89 1.70 62.97
CA HIS A 106 22.25 2.13 63.29
C HIS A 106 23.26 1.95 62.15
N LEU A 107 22.83 2.12 60.90
CA LEU A 107 23.70 2.19 59.74
C LEU A 107 23.90 3.65 59.31
N THR A 108 25.04 3.95 58.69
CA THR A 108 25.27 5.18 57.93
C THR A 108 25.41 4.82 56.45
N VAL A 109 24.75 5.60 55.60
CA VAL A 109 24.90 5.56 54.14
C VAL A 109 25.70 6.78 53.72
N ILE A 110 26.82 6.58 53.03
CA ILE A 110 27.76 7.62 52.61
C ILE A 110 27.93 7.53 51.10
N ASP A 111 27.69 8.64 50.40
CA ASP A 111 28.07 8.76 48.99
C ASP A 111 29.61 8.83 48.88
N THR A 112 30.19 8.02 48.00
CA THR A 112 31.64 8.01 47.73
C THR A 112 32.00 8.65 46.39
N GLY A 113 31.01 9.19 45.68
CA GLY A 113 31.15 9.86 44.38
C GLY A 113 31.23 8.87 43.22
N GLU A 114 31.23 9.40 41.99
CA GLU A 114 31.33 8.63 40.74
C GLU A 114 30.24 7.53 40.60
N GLY A 115 29.08 7.71 41.25
CA GLY A 115 28.01 6.71 41.25
C GLY A 115 28.20 5.55 42.25
N THR A 116 29.14 5.68 43.19
CA THR A 116 29.43 4.67 44.22
C THR A 116 28.98 5.14 45.60
N PHE A 117 28.61 4.22 46.49
CA PHE A 117 28.27 4.53 47.87
C PHE A 117 28.67 3.39 48.83
N THR A 118 28.74 3.71 50.12
CA THR A 118 29.03 2.76 51.19
C THR A 118 27.89 2.73 52.21
N VAL A 119 27.48 1.52 52.63
CA VAL A 119 26.66 1.30 53.83
C VAL A 119 27.54 0.68 54.90
N ALA A 120 27.59 1.30 56.09
CA ALA A 120 28.41 0.84 57.20
C ALA A 120 27.64 0.87 58.52
N GLY A 121 27.86 -0.12 59.39
CA GLY A 121 27.32 -0.11 60.74
C GLY A 121 28.02 0.93 61.63
N ASN A 122 27.25 1.65 62.44
CA ASN A 122 27.78 2.71 63.29
C ASN A 122 28.64 2.11 64.43
N THR A 123 29.95 2.30 64.34
CA THR A 123 30.90 1.83 65.35
C THR A 123 30.91 2.74 66.58
N ARG A 124 30.80 2.17 67.79
CA ARG A 124 31.18 2.85 69.04
C ARG A 124 32.64 2.52 69.41
N PRO A 125 33.41 3.45 70.02
CA PRO A 125 34.87 3.26 70.20
C PRO A 125 35.27 2.07 71.09
N ASP A 126 34.35 1.56 71.91
CA ASP A 126 34.58 0.55 72.94
C ASP A 126 34.23 -0.89 72.51
N TRP A 127 33.91 -1.13 71.23
CA TRP A 127 33.56 -2.46 70.70
C TRP A 127 34.56 -3.57 71.05
N ALA A 128 35.87 -3.27 71.04
CA ALA A 128 36.91 -4.22 71.41
C ALA A 128 36.93 -4.63 72.90
N SER A 129 36.10 -3.99 73.73
CA SER A 129 35.98 -4.21 75.18
C SER A 129 34.57 -4.66 75.61
N ASP A 130 33.67 -4.98 74.67
CA ASP A 130 32.28 -5.35 74.97
C ASP A 130 32.20 -6.74 75.67
N PRO A 131 31.69 -6.84 76.92
CA PRO A 131 31.63 -8.11 77.65
C PRO A 131 30.72 -9.18 77.02
N SER A 132 29.88 -8.82 76.05
CA SER A 132 29.01 -9.76 75.33
C SER A 132 29.71 -10.50 74.18
N GLY A 133 30.96 -10.13 73.85
CA GLY A 133 31.71 -10.72 72.73
C GLY A 133 31.22 -10.31 71.34
N LYS A 134 30.25 -9.39 71.25
CA LYS A 134 29.82 -8.78 69.99
C LYS A 134 30.87 -7.78 69.50
N THR A 135 31.08 -7.73 68.18
CA THR A 135 32.05 -6.84 67.52
C THR A 135 31.43 -5.68 66.74
N GLY A 136 30.09 -5.57 66.72
CA GLY A 136 29.34 -4.52 66.02
C GLY A 136 27.86 -4.49 66.45
N VAL A 137 27.16 -3.38 66.17
CA VAL A 137 25.74 -3.22 66.54
C VAL A 137 24.84 -4.07 65.63
N THR A 138 25.21 -4.17 64.35
CA THR A 138 24.33 -4.57 63.25
C THR A 138 24.90 -5.79 62.53
N ASP A 139 24.01 -6.73 62.18
CA ASP A 139 24.36 -7.92 61.39
C ASP A 139 24.81 -7.50 59.98
N GLN A 140 25.90 -8.10 59.47
CA GLN A 140 26.40 -7.86 58.12
C GLN A 140 25.31 -8.13 57.06
N LYS A 141 24.41 -9.10 57.29
CA LYS A 141 23.28 -9.36 56.39
C LYS A 141 22.31 -8.17 56.27
N VAL A 142 22.17 -7.36 57.33
CA VAL A 142 21.33 -6.16 57.32
C VAL A 142 22.06 -5.03 56.59
N VAL A 143 23.38 -4.89 56.77
CA VAL A 143 24.22 -3.98 55.96
C VAL A 143 24.11 -4.30 54.47
N ASP A 144 24.26 -5.58 54.12
CA ASP A 144 24.18 -6.07 52.74
C ASP A 144 22.78 -5.83 52.15
N ALA A 145 21.71 -6.15 52.89
CA ALA A 145 20.33 -5.94 52.43
C ALA A 145 20.02 -4.45 52.13
N PHE A 146 20.48 -3.51 52.98
CA PHE A 146 20.31 -2.08 52.70
C PHE A 146 21.19 -1.59 51.55
N ARG A 147 22.41 -2.13 51.37
CA ARG A 147 23.23 -1.83 50.19
C ARG A 147 22.49 -2.28 48.93
N ASP A 148 22.00 -3.51 48.91
CA ASP A 148 21.38 -4.10 47.72
C ASP A 148 20.04 -3.40 47.40
N GLU A 149 19.26 -3.00 48.41
CA GLU A 149 18.05 -2.18 48.25
C GLU A 149 18.36 -0.80 47.65
N ILE A 150 19.32 -0.06 48.22
CA ILE A 150 19.71 1.27 47.75
C ILE A 150 20.29 1.18 46.34
N GLN A 151 21.14 0.20 46.06
CA GLN A 151 21.68 -0.05 44.73
C GLN A 151 20.56 -0.34 43.72
N GLY A 152 19.56 -1.14 44.08
CA GLY A 152 18.39 -1.41 43.24
C GLY A 152 17.53 -0.17 42.93
N ILE A 153 17.45 0.79 43.87
CA ILE A 153 16.80 2.09 43.63
C ILE A 153 17.64 2.95 42.68
N LEU A 154 18.95 3.07 42.90
CA LEU A 154 19.85 3.83 42.03
C LEU A 154 19.92 3.24 40.61
N THR A 155 19.91 1.91 40.47
CA THR A 155 19.87 1.24 39.17
C THR A 155 18.59 1.55 38.41
N ARG A 156 17.40 1.46 39.04
CA ARG A 156 16.13 1.82 38.39
C ARG A 156 16.08 3.28 37.97
N ALA A 157 16.52 4.20 38.83
CA ALA A 157 16.59 5.61 38.47
C ALA A 157 17.55 5.86 37.28
N THR A 158 18.69 5.16 37.25
CA THR A 158 19.64 5.22 36.13
C THR A 158 19.04 4.66 34.83
N GLN A 159 18.26 3.59 34.91
CA GLN A 159 17.59 2.99 33.75
C GLN A 159 16.50 3.92 33.20
N SER A 160 15.67 4.51 34.06
CA SER A 160 14.65 5.50 33.70
C SER A 160 15.28 6.70 32.98
N ASP A 161 16.26 7.37 33.59
CA ASP A 161 16.96 8.54 33.02
C ASP A 161 17.65 8.22 31.68
N ASN A 162 18.43 7.14 31.60
CA ASN A 162 19.14 6.78 30.37
C ASN A 162 18.20 6.38 29.23
N SER A 163 17.13 5.63 29.51
CA SER A 163 16.19 5.19 28.47
C SER A 163 15.29 6.32 28.00
N ALA A 164 14.83 7.20 28.90
CA ALA A 164 14.16 8.45 28.53
C ALA A 164 15.04 9.31 27.62
N ALA A 165 16.29 9.56 28.02
CA ALA A 165 17.24 10.35 27.24
C ALA A 165 17.63 9.69 25.90
N LYS A 166 17.50 8.36 25.77
CA LYS A 166 17.70 7.65 24.50
C LYS A 166 16.48 7.83 23.59
N VAL A 167 15.30 7.44 24.07
CA VAL A 167 14.04 7.49 23.31
C VAL A 167 13.74 8.91 22.84
N LEU A 168 13.85 9.91 23.72
CA LEU A 168 13.54 11.31 23.38
C LEU A 168 14.47 11.88 22.31
N ARG A 169 15.74 11.43 22.23
CA ARG A 169 16.63 11.83 21.12
C ARG A 169 16.19 11.15 19.82
N LEU A 170 16.00 9.84 19.86
CA LEU A 170 15.58 9.08 18.69
C LEU A 170 14.29 9.67 18.08
N LEU A 171 13.24 9.85 18.90
CA LEU A 171 11.97 10.45 18.47
C LEU A 171 12.11 11.82 17.78
N VAL A 172 13.01 12.67 18.27
CA VAL A 172 13.27 14.01 17.71
C VAL A 172 14.13 13.92 16.44
N ASP A 173 15.02 12.95 16.36
CA ASP A 173 15.95 12.76 15.24
C ASP A 173 15.33 11.99 14.05
N GLN A 174 14.17 11.32 14.21
CA GLN A 174 13.47 10.56 13.15
C GLN A 174 13.09 11.41 11.92
N ALA A 175 12.78 12.69 12.13
CA ALA A 175 12.25 13.60 11.12
C ALA A 175 13.17 14.82 10.97
N LYS A 176 13.84 14.94 9.83
CA LYS A 176 14.70 16.09 9.49
C LYS A 176 13.90 17.33 9.11
N TYR A 177 12.73 17.10 8.52
CA TYR A 177 11.67 18.07 8.27
C TYR A 177 10.36 17.42 8.71
N GLY A 178 9.34 18.22 9.05
CA GLY A 178 8.07 17.69 9.56
C GLY A 178 8.16 17.14 10.98
N PHE A 179 7.30 16.17 11.31
CA PHE A 179 7.18 15.53 12.62
C PHE A 179 6.94 14.01 12.47
N ALA A 180 7.44 13.20 13.41
CA ALA A 180 7.20 11.76 13.38
C ALA A 180 5.83 11.40 14.03
N ASP A 181 5.16 10.41 13.44
CA ASP A 181 3.84 9.88 13.87
C ASP A 181 3.89 8.97 15.12
N ALA A 182 5.08 8.73 15.67
CA ALA A 182 5.32 7.73 16.71
C ALA A 182 4.55 8.02 18.02
N ALA A 183 3.53 7.20 18.30
CA ALA A 183 2.62 7.34 19.44
C ALA A 183 2.98 6.40 20.61
N TYR A 184 3.33 6.96 21.77
CA TYR A 184 3.62 6.19 23.00
C TYR A 184 2.79 6.64 24.19
N ALA A 185 2.42 5.70 25.06
CA ALA A 185 1.70 5.95 26.30
C ALA A 185 2.62 6.36 27.46
N ASN A 186 3.88 5.92 27.47
CA ASN A 186 4.85 6.13 28.55
C ASN A 186 6.31 5.86 28.10
N ARG A 187 7.27 6.01 29.02
CA ARG A 187 8.71 5.85 28.76
C ARG A 187 9.13 4.39 28.60
N ASP A 188 8.51 3.47 29.33
CA ASP A 188 8.83 2.03 29.25
C ASP A 188 8.42 1.43 27.90
N GLU A 189 7.24 1.74 27.38
CA GLU A 189 6.75 1.22 26.08
C GLU A 189 7.69 1.59 24.91
N ALA A 190 8.11 2.85 24.83
CA ALA A 190 9.06 3.30 23.82
C ALA A 190 10.47 2.69 24.04
N ALA A 191 10.88 2.49 25.30
CA ALA A 191 12.15 1.84 25.63
C ALA A 191 12.16 0.34 25.30
N GLU A 192 11.05 -0.36 25.51
CA GLU A 192 10.83 -1.76 25.10
C GLU A 192 10.90 -1.90 23.58
N THR A 193 10.28 -0.96 22.85
CA THR A 193 10.28 -0.91 21.39
C THR A 193 11.69 -0.78 20.82
N VAL A 194 12.48 0.19 21.33
CA VAL A 194 13.89 0.36 20.95
C VAL A 194 14.74 -0.86 21.36
N ALA A 195 14.48 -1.47 22.52
CA ALA A 195 15.19 -2.66 22.98
C ALA A 195 14.86 -3.91 22.14
N ALA A 196 13.62 -4.02 21.64
CA ALA A 196 13.20 -5.06 20.72
C ALA A 196 13.93 -4.94 19.37
N ALA A 197 13.95 -3.73 18.79
CA ALA A 197 14.69 -3.44 17.56
C ALA A 197 16.19 -3.79 17.69
N GLU A 198 16.84 -3.38 18.78
CA GLU A 198 18.26 -3.70 19.04
C GLU A 198 18.50 -5.20 19.29
N LYS A 199 17.56 -5.91 19.93
CA LYS A 199 17.61 -7.37 20.10
C LYS A 199 17.55 -8.06 18.74
N LEU A 200 16.55 -7.72 17.91
CA LEU A 200 16.38 -8.35 16.60
C LEU A 200 17.54 -8.04 15.66
N ALA A 201 17.99 -6.78 15.59
CA ALA A 201 19.15 -6.40 14.78
C ALA A 201 20.46 -7.10 15.24
N LYS A 202 20.56 -7.53 16.51
CA LYS A 202 21.66 -8.36 17.00
C LYS A 202 21.50 -9.84 16.59
N MET A 203 20.28 -10.38 16.60
CA MET A 203 19.98 -11.73 16.12
C MET A 203 20.24 -11.84 14.61
N ALA A 204 19.74 -10.88 13.82
CA ALA A 204 19.92 -10.80 12.37
C ALA A 204 21.38 -10.64 11.91
N LYS A 205 22.31 -10.27 12.81
CA LYS A 205 23.76 -10.28 12.54
C LYS A 205 24.41 -11.67 12.63
N ASN A 206 23.71 -12.65 13.19
CA ASN A 206 24.19 -14.02 13.39
C ASN A 206 23.06 -15.03 13.02
N PRO A 207 22.52 -14.99 11.78
CA PRO A 207 21.37 -15.81 11.40
C PRO A 207 21.60 -17.31 11.56
N ALA A 208 22.83 -17.78 11.37
CA ALA A 208 23.21 -19.18 11.56
C ALA A 208 23.05 -19.70 13.00
N ASP A 209 22.92 -18.82 14.00
CA ASP A 209 22.64 -19.19 15.40
C ASP A 209 21.13 -19.31 15.70
N MET A 210 20.25 -18.93 14.76
CA MET A 210 18.79 -18.90 14.97
C MET A 210 18.14 -20.26 14.66
N SER A 211 17.43 -20.84 15.64
CA SER A 211 16.55 -21.98 15.40
C SER A 211 15.19 -21.54 14.81
N LEU A 212 14.38 -22.48 14.33
CA LEU A 212 13.01 -22.18 13.87
C LEU A 212 12.14 -21.55 14.97
N ASP A 213 12.35 -21.92 16.24
CA ASP A 213 11.66 -21.29 17.37
C ASP A 213 12.14 -19.84 17.57
N ASP A 214 13.45 -19.58 17.43
CA ASP A 214 14.01 -18.21 17.48
C ASP A 214 13.49 -17.34 16.32
N ILE A 215 13.32 -17.92 15.13
CA ILE A 215 12.76 -17.22 13.95
C ILE A 215 11.27 -16.94 14.14
N ALA A 216 10.51 -17.88 14.72
CA ALA A 216 9.10 -17.65 15.06
C ALA A 216 8.91 -16.56 16.13
N ASP A 217 9.78 -16.50 17.13
CA ASP A 217 9.81 -15.43 18.14
C ASP A 217 10.29 -14.09 17.57
N PHE A 218 11.23 -14.11 16.62
CA PHE A 218 11.67 -12.95 15.84
C PHE A 218 10.50 -12.40 15.02
N ASN A 219 9.79 -13.25 14.27
CA ASN A 219 8.62 -12.88 13.47
C ASN A 219 7.53 -12.24 14.32
N ARG A 220 7.13 -12.86 15.45
CA ARG A 220 6.12 -12.30 16.36
C ARG A 220 6.51 -10.94 16.93
N THR A 221 7.82 -10.68 17.05
CA THR A 221 8.33 -9.37 17.49
C THR A 221 8.28 -8.35 16.35
N MET A 222 8.65 -8.73 15.12
CA MET A 222 8.52 -7.87 13.94
C MET A 222 7.05 -7.55 13.66
N GLU A 223 6.15 -8.53 13.66
CA GLU A 223 4.71 -8.38 13.43
C GLU A 223 4.06 -7.39 14.41
N LYS A 224 4.52 -7.34 15.66
CA LYS A 224 4.05 -6.37 16.66
C LYS A 224 4.44 -4.92 16.33
N TYR A 225 5.56 -4.72 15.63
CA TYR A 225 6.25 -3.42 15.51
C TYR A 225 6.60 -3.00 14.07
N ASN A 226 6.15 -3.73 13.04
CA ASN A 226 6.53 -3.47 11.65
C ASN A 226 6.04 -2.10 11.15
N GLY A 227 4.90 -1.62 11.66
CA GLY A 227 4.37 -0.26 11.47
C GLY A 227 4.79 0.76 12.52
N ASP A 228 5.72 0.43 13.44
CA ASP A 228 6.26 1.38 14.41
C ASP A 228 7.53 2.03 13.83
N SER A 229 7.48 3.33 13.55
CA SER A 229 8.56 4.07 12.87
C SER A 229 9.86 4.10 13.67
N LEU A 230 9.81 4.05 15.01
CA LEU A 230 10.98 4.04 15.88
C LEU A 230 11.65 2.66 15.91
N PHE A 231 10.86 1.58 15.95
CA PHE A 231 11.34 0.21 15.81
C PHE A 231 11.99 0.01 14.44
N ALA A 232 11.28 0.41 13.37
CA ALA A 232 11.68 0.20 11.99
C ALA A 232 13.04 0.86 11.68
N GLU A 233 13.18 2.15 12.00
CA GLU A 233 14.45 2.88 11.87
C GLU A 233 15.56 2.25 12.75
N GLN A 234 15.27 1.95 14.02
CA GLN A 234 16.31 1.38 14.89
C GLN A 234 16.74 -0.01 14.43
N PHE A 235 15.86 -0.84 13.90
CA PHE A 235 16.21 -2.14 13.35
C PHE A 235 17.09 -1.97 12.10
N ALA A 236 16.62 -1.17 11.12
CA ALA A 236 17.32 -0.94 9.85
C ALA A 236 18.72 -0.32 10.06
N THR A 237 18.82 0.76 10.82
CA THR A 237 20.11 1.44 11.10
C THR A 237 21.06 0.57 11.92
N ARG A 238 20.56 -0.20 12.89
CA ARG A 238 21.41 -1.09 13.71
C ARG A 238 21.93 -2.27 12.93
N LEU A 239 21.14 -2.84 12.03
CA LEU A 239 21.58 -3.92 11.15
C LEU A 239 22.54 -3.39 10.06
N GLY A 240 22.23 -2.22 9.51
CA GLY A 240 22.96 -1.55 8.43
C GLY A 240 22.62 -2.14 7.06
N PRO A 241 22.75 -1.39 5.95
CA PRO A 241 22.20 -1.78 4.65
C PRO A 241 22.78 -3.10 4.14
N LYS A 242 24.12 -3.21 4.16
CA LYS A 242 24.83 -4.47 3.86
C LYS A 242 24.45 -5.61 4.81
N GLY A 243 24.19 -5.30 6.09
CA GLY A 243 23.77 -6.27 7.09
C GLY A 243 22.39 -6.83 6.78
N THR A 244 21.45 -5.99 6.34
CA THR A 244 20.09 -6.38 5.94
C THR A 244 20.13 -7.31 4.73
N LEU A 245 20.90 -6.96 3.70
CA LEU A 245 21.02 -7.78 2.49
C LEU A 245 21.75 -9.10 2.76
N GLN A 246 22.80 -9.11 3.60
CA GLN A 246 23.44 -10.35 4.04
C GLN A 246 22.48 -11.21 4.87
N PHE A 247 21.74 -10.63 5.81
CA PHE A 247 20.77 -11.36 6.64
C PHE A 247 19.76 -12.12 5.78
N TRP A 248 19.12 -11.46 4.81
CA TRP A 248 18.15 -12.12 3.93
C TRP A 248 18.80 -13.21 3.06
N THR A 249 20.02 -12.97 2.57
CA THR A 249 20.79 -13.97 1.81
C THR A 249 21.15 -15.21 2.62
N GLU A 250 21.49 -15.06 3.91
CA GLU A 250 21.75 -16.21 4.80
C GLU A 250 20.46 -16.98 5.12
N MET A 251 19.35 -16.29 5.41
CA MET A 251 18.06 -16.93 5.71
C MET A 251 17.53 -17.75 4.52
N THR A 252 17.56 -17.17 3.31
CA THR A 252 17.15 -17.84 2.06
C THR A 252 18.04 -19.03 1.71
N SER A 253 19.34 -18.96 2.00
CA SER A 253 20.27 -20.09 1.82
C SER A 253 20.06 -21.19 2.86
N ALA A 254 19.90 -20.84 4.14
CA ALA A 254 19.77 -21.80 5.24
C ALA A 254 18.45 -22.59 5.18
N HIS A 255 17.38 -21.96 4.71
CA HIS A 255 16.05 -22.55 4.58
C HIS A 255 15.65 -22.86 3.13
N ALA A 256 16.63 -22.99 2.23
CA ALA A 256 16.40 -23.27 0.82
C ALA A 256 15.56 -24.54 0.60
N GLY A 257 14.38 -24.40 -0.03
CA GLY A 257 13.46 -25.50 -0.25
C GLY A 257 12.62 -25.92 0.96
N ALA A 258 12.43 -25.01 1.94
CA ALA A 258 11.49 -25.12 3.07
C ALA A 258 10.10 -25.61 2.63
N ARG A 259 9.39 -26.33 3.52
CA ARG A 259 8.05 -26.89 3.25
C ARG A 259 7.17 -26.89 4.49
N GLY A 260 5.85 -26.83 4.28
CA GLY A 260 4.88 -26.85 5.38
C GLY A 260 5.10 -25.67 6.34
N SER A 261 5.07 -25.92 7.65
CA SER A 261 5.21 -24.87 8.66
C SER A 261 6.51 -24.06 8.57
N GLU A 262 7.60 -24.64 8.06
CA GLU A 262 8.85 -23.91 7.84
C GLU A 262 8.70 -22.87 6.73
N LEU A 263 8.02 -23.24 5.62
CA LEU A 263 7.75 -22.35 4.51
C LEU A 263 6.90 -21.16 4.95
N GLU A 264 5.81 -21.41 5.69
CA GLU A 264 4.96 -20.36 6.25
C GLU A 264 5.74 -19.44 7.20
N THR A 265 6.67 -19.98 7.97
CA THR A 265 7.55 -19.19 8.86
C THR A 265 8.49 -18.29 8.05
N MET A 266 9.03 -18.77 6.92
CA MET A 266 9.90 -17.97 6.06
C MET A 266 9.12 -16.90 5.27
N LYS A 267 7.93 -17.22 4.76
CA LYS A 267 7.02 -16.23 4.15
C LYS A 267 6.62 -15.13 5.15
N SER A 268 6.30 -15.53 6.39
CA SER A 268 6.00 -14.59 7.48
C SER A 268 7.21 -13.71 7.84
N LEU A 269 8.44 -14.25 7.76
CA LEU A 269 9.66 -13.47 7.97
C LEU A 269 9.88 -12.46 6.84
N GLN A 270 9.66 -12.88 5.59
CA GLN A 270 9.76 -12.00 4.42
C GLN A 270 8.79 -10.82 4.56
N ASN A 271 7.49 -11.11 4.71
CA ASN A 271 6.45 -10.08 4.82
C ASN A 271 6.75 -9.09 5.95
N ASN A 272 7.03 -9.58 7.16
CA ASN A 272 7.33 -8.70 8.29
C ASN A 272 8.62 -7.89 8.11
N LEU A 273 9.64 -8.43 7.41
CA LEU A 273 10.84 -7.68 7.05
C LEU A 273 10.55 -6.61 5.99
N SER A 274 9.78 -6.94 4.96
CA SER A 274 9.32 -5.99 3.93
C SER A 274 8.55 -4.84 4.56
N LEU A 275 7.52 -5.12 5.37
CA LEU A 275 6.73 -4.10 6.08
C LEU A 275 7.61 -3.22 7.00
N THR A 276 8.55 -3.83 7.74
CA THR A 276 9.47 -3.07 8.62
C THR A 276 10.38 -2.14 7.81
N LEU A 277 10.85 -2.57 6.64
CA LEU A 277 11.71 -1.76 5.78
C LEU A 277 10.93 -0.70 5.00
N ALA A 278 9.68 -0.98 4.63
CA ALA A 278 8.72 -0.02 4.08
C ALA A 278 8.50 1.14 5.07
N THR A 279 8.11 0.83 6.31
CA THR A 279 7.99 1.82 7.40
C THR A 279 9.29 2.58 7.65
N ALA A 280 10.44 1.89 7.66
CA ALA A 280 11.74 2.55 7.85
C ALA A 280 12.08 3.53 6.72
N SER A 281 11.63 3.26 5.48
CA SER A 281 11.96 4.09 4.32
C SER A 281 11.42 5.51 4.39
N PHE A 282 10.33 5.75 5.13
CA PHE A 282 9.79 7.08 5.41
C PHE A 282 10.56 7.88 6.48
N SER A 283 11.51 7.27 7.20
CA SER A 283 12.34 8.03 8.13
C SER A 283 13.29 8.94 7.37
N ASP A 284 13.32 10.20 7.82
CA ASP A 284 14.06 11.30 7.22
C ASP A 284 15.35 11.62 7.99
N SER A 285 15.66 10.84 9.03
CA SER A 285 16.88 10.99 9.82
C SER A 285 18.13 10.91 8.94
N ASP A 286 19.18 11.67 9.27
CA ASP A 286 20.44 11.61 8.53
C ASP A 286 21.00 10.17 8.46
N ALA A 287 20.73 9.34 9.47
CA ALA A 287 21.14 7.94 9.50
C ALA A 287 20.34 7.06 8.54
N MET A 288 19.02 7.28 8.39
CA MET A 288 18.20 6.55 7.42
C MET A 288 18.40 7.04 5.99
N GLN A 289 18.67 8.33 5.79
CA GLN A 289 19.04 8.89 4.49
C GLN A 289 20.40 8.32 3.99
N ASP A 290 21.41 8.20 4.86
CA ASP A 290 22.64 7.46 4.53
C ASP A 290 22.38 5.96 4.31
N TRP A 291 21.50 5.32 5.09
CA TRP A 291 21.12 3.91 4.93
C TRP A 291 20.46 3.62 3.56
N LYS A 292 19.47 4.44 3.15
CA LYS A 292 18.75 4.31 1.87
C LYS A 292 19.73 4.34 0.69
N LYS A 293 20.61 5.33 0.69
CA LYS A 293 21.67 5.52 -0.32
C LYS A 293 22.69 4.39 -0.36
N ASP A 294 23.18 3.94 0.79
CA ASP A 294 24.16 2.84 0.86
C ASP A 294 23.54 1.48 0.50
N LEU A 295 22.24 1.27 0.75
CA LEU A 295 21.51 0.10 0.26
C LEU A 295 21.50 0.06 -1.27
N ILE A 296 21.11 1.17 -1.92
CA ILE A 296 21.12 1.29 -3.39
C ILE A 296 22.55 1.16 -3.94
N ALA A 297 23.59 1.58 -3.21
CA ALA A 297 24.98 1.38 -3.61
C ALA A 297 25.38 -0.11 -3.66
N GLU A 298 24.90 -0.94 -2.73
CA GLU A 298 25.16 -2.38 -2.68
C GLU A 298 24.39 -3.21 -3.74
N ARG A 299 23.52 -2.60 -4.56
CA ARG A 299 22.71 -3.32 -5.58
C ARG A 299 23.49 -4.23 -6.55
N ASN A 300 24.77 -3.93 -6.79
CA ASN A 300 25.64 -4.71 -7.68
C ASN A 300 26.58 -5.68 -6.93
N THR A 301 26.45 -5.78 -5.61
CA THR A 301 27.27 -6.67 -4.77
C THR A 301 26.73 -8.09 -4.82
N ASN A 302 27.63 -9.07 -4.92
CA ASN A 302 27.33 -10.49 -4.87
C ASN A 302 27.35 -10.98 -3.42
N PHE A 303 26.18 -11.01 -2.78
CA PHE A 303 25.97 -11.52 -1.43
C PHE A 303 25.97 -13.05 -1.44
N ARG A 304 26.70 -13.66 -0.51
CA ARG A 304 26.84 -15.12 -0.43
C ARG A 304 26.68 -15.54 1.03
N ALA A 305 25.87 -16.57 1.27
CA ALA A 305 25.81 -17.20 2.58
C ALA A 305 27.19 -17.76 2.99
N ALA A 306 27.48 -17.74 4.29
CA ALA A 306 28.82 -18.01 4.82
C ALA A 306 29.34 -19.43 4.52
N ASP A 307 28.43 -20.40 4.37
CA ASP A 307 28.71 -21.80 4.04
C ASP A 307 28.61 -22.13 2.54
N SER A 308 28.18 -21.17 1.71
CA SER A 308 27.90 -21.40 0.30
C SER A 308 29.16 -21.67 -0.51
N SER A 309 29.27 -22.92 -1.00
CA SER A 309 30.34 -23.35 -1.90
C SER A 309 30.27 -22.74 -3.31
N SER A 310 29.14 -22.13 -3.69
CA SER A 310 28.98 -21.46 -4.97
C SER A 310 29.72 -20.10 -4.98
N PRO A 311 30.48 -19.75 -6.03
CA PRO A 311 31.03 -18.41 -6.20
C PRO A 311 29.97 -17.37 -6.59
N ILE A 312 28.79 -17.81 -7.06
CA ILE A 312 27.63 -16.99 -7.40
C ILE A 312 26.63 -17.08 -6.22
N GLY A 313 26.25 -15.94 -5.66
CA GLY A 313 25.16 -15.81 -4.71
C GLY A 313 24.16 -14.75 -5.19
N ALA A 314 23.40 -14.16 -4.27
CA ALA A 314 22.37 -13.18 -4.58
C ALA A 314 22.98 -11.81 -4.93
N LEU A 315 22.56 -11.26 -6.07
CA LEU A 315 22.91 -9.89 -6.43
C LEU A 315 22.11 -8.91 -5.56
N GLY A 316 22.73 -7.82 -5.09
CA GLY A 316 22.09 -6.89 -4.16
C GLY A 316 20.72 -6.39 -4.63
N SER A 317 20.52 -6.15 -5.92
CA SER A 317 19.20 -5.77 -6.48
C SER A 317 18.14 -6.86 -6.31
N GLN A 318 18.50 -8.14 -6.50
CA GLN A 318 17.59 -9.27 -6.28
C GLN A 318 17.15 -9.32 -4.81
N VAL A 319 18.10 -9.14 -3.89
CA VAL A 319 17.84 -9.12 -2.44
C VAL A 319 16.98 -7.91 -2.05
N ILE A 320 17.30 -6.71 -2.52
CA ILE A 320 16.51 -5.48 -2.26
C ILE A 320 15.07 -5.68 -2.75
N SER A 321 14.88 -6.03 -4.02
CA SER A 321 13.56 -6.18 -4.61
C SER A 321 12.75 -7.32 -3.98
N SER A 322 13.39 -8.43 -3.57
CA SER A 322 12.67 -9.50 -2.86
C SER A 322 12.06 -9.06 -1.53
N LEU A 323 12.55 -7.96 -0.93
CA LEU A 323 12.02 -7.35 0.28
C LEU A 323 11.06 -6.19 0.01
N MET A 324 10.78 -5.85 -1.26
CA MET A 324 9.87 -4.76 -1.64
C MET A 324 8.42 -5.22 -1.91
N ARG A 325 8.14 -6.53 -1.81
CA ARG A 325 6.83 -7.11 -2.19
C ARG A 325 5.63 -6.72 -1.32
N GLU A 326 5.86 -6.18 -0.13
CA GLU A 326 4.81 -5.88 0.85
C GLU A 326 5.08 -4.53 1.50
N GLY A 327 4.01 -3.74 1.68
CA GLY A 327 4.08 -2.41 2.27
C GLY A 327 4.40 -1.31 1.26
N GLN A 328 3.87 -0.12 1.52
CA GLN A 328 4.18 1.07 0.74
C GLN A 328 5.57 1.57 1.11
N TYR A 329 6.50 1.59 0.15
CA TYR A 329 7.81 2.23 0.31
C TYR A 329 7.75 3.72 -0.04
N ASP A 330 8.65 4.50 0.56
CA ASP A 330 8.87 5.93 0.27
C ASP A 330 9.06 6.19 -1.24
N THR A 331 8.34 7.19 -1.75
CA THR A 331 8.32 7.56 -3.17
C THR A 331 9.72 7.95 -3.67
N GLU A 332 10.47 8.76 -2.91
CA GLU A 332 11.81 9.19 -3.33
C GLU A 332 12.77 8.00 -3.38
N PHE A 333 12.72 7.10 -2.38
CA PHE A 333 13.49 5.86 -2.36
C PHE A 333 13.18 4.93 -3.54
N LEU A 334 11.90 4.72 -3.86
CA LEU A 334 11.48 3.91 -5.00
C LEU A 334 11.98 4.50 -6.32
N ASP A 335 11.83 5.81 -6.52
CA ASP A 335 12.33 6.48 -7.73
C ASP A 335 13.84 6.39 -7.88
N ASP A 336 14.58 6.62 -6.80
CA ASP A 336 16.04 6.64 -6.82
C ASP A 336 16.60 5.23 -7.08
N TYR A 337 15.97 4.18 -6.55
CA TYR A 337 16.31 2.77 -6.83
C TYR A 337 15.90 2.36 -8.26
N ARG A 338 14.64 2.65 -8.65
CA ARG A 338 14.08 2.39 -9.99
C ARG A 338 14.96 2.92 -11.09
N GLU A 339 15.41 4.18 -11.00
CA GLU A 339 16.26 4.81 -12.03
C GLU A 339 17.55 4.00 -12.27
N LYS A 340 18.11 3.37 -11.23
CA LYS A 340 19.33 2.56 -11.39
C LYS A 340 19.04 1.17 -11.96
N VAL A 341 17.92 0.54 -11.61
CA VAL A 341 17.52 -0.79 -12.12
C VAL A 341 17.07 -0.69 -13.58
N PHE A 342 16.15 0.21 -13.90
CA PHE A 342 15.65 0.46 -15.26
C PHE A 342 16.81 0.76 -16.23
N LYS A 343 17.78 1.57 -15.79
CA LYS A 343 18.97 1.89 -16.58
C LYS A 343 19.91 0.70 -16.82
N ALA A 344 20.02 -0.22 -15.88
CA ALA A 344 20.79 -1.45 -16.06
C ALA A 344 20.08 -2.37 -17.07
N ASP A 345 18.76 -2.51 -16.95
CA ASP A 345 17.93 -3.34 -17.82
C ASP A 345 17.94 -2.85 -19.27
N LYS A 346 17.69 -1.56 -19.48
CA LYS A 346 17.82 -0.88 -20.79
C LYS A 346 19.22 -0.97 -21.38
N GLY A 347 20.24 -1.12 -20.53
CA GLY A 347 21.63 -1.35 -20.93
C GLY A 347 21.88 -2.74 -21.51
N ALA A 348 21.11 -3.75 -21.09
CA ALA A 348 21.12 -5.10 -21.68
C ALA A 348 20.20 -5.22 -22.91
N GLY A 349 19.12 -4.44 -22.94
CA GLY A 349 18.08 -4.53 -23.97
C GLY A 349 17.17 -5.74 -23.77
N ASP A 350 16.03 -5.74 -24.45
CA ASP A 350 14.88 -6.63 -24.16
C ASP A 350 15.28 -8.11 -24.13
N ALA A 351 15.97 -8.59 -25.17
CA ALA A 351 16.44 -9.98 -25.24
C ALA A 351 17.62 -10.30 -24.30
N GLY A 352 18.25 -9.29 -23.70
CA GLY A 352 19.39 -9.41 -22.79
C GLY A 352 19.02 -9.45 -21.30
N THR A 353 17.83 -8.96 -20.92
CA THR A 353 17.41 -8.86 -19.50
C THR A 353 17.44 -10.20 -18.76
N ARG A 354 16.98 -11.29 -19.38
CA ARG A 354 17.04 -12.66 -18.80
C ARG A 354 18.48 -13.12 -18.53
N ASP A 355 19.40 -12.77 -19.42
CA ASP A 355 20.82 -13.08 -19.30
C ASP A 355 21.52 -12.21 -18.23
N LEU A 356 20.99 -11.00 -17.95
CA LEU A 356 21.47 -10.09 -16.91
C LEU A 356 21.02 -10.52 -15.50
N TRP A 357 19.73 -10.86 -15.32
CA TRP A 357 19.16 -11.07 -13.98
C TRP A 357 18.91 -12.54 -13.61
N VAL A 358 18.38 -13.35 -14.52
CA VAL A 358 17.82 -14.68 -14.17
C VAL A 358 18.88 -15.79 -14.31
N LYS A 359 19.70 -15.71 -15.35
CA LYS A 359 20.60 -16.79 -15.78
C LYS A 359 21.82 -16.96 -14.87
N GLY A 360 22.04 -18.19 -14.40
CA GLY A 360 23.19 -18.54 -13.55
C GLY A 360 22.94 -18.39 -12.05
N TYR A 361 21.75 -17.91 -11.65
CA TYR A 361 21.31 -17.76 -10.26
C TYR A 361 20.46 -18.96 -9.79
N ASP A 362 20.67 -20.13 -10.38
CA ASP A 362 19.76 -21.29 -10.30
C ASP A 362 19.61 -21.94 -8.92
N ALA A 363 20.49 -21.60 -7.97
CA ALA A 363 20.43 -22.05 -6.58
C ALA A 363 19.69 -21.08 -5.64
N LEU A 364 19.21 -19.94 -6.14
CA LEU A 364 18.51 -18.93 -5.33
C LEU A 364 16.99 -19.13 -5.38
N ASP A 365 16.40 -19.03 -4.19
CA ASP A 365 14.98 -18.82 -3.91
C ASP A 365 14.90 -17.71 -2.85
N LEU A 366 14.69 -16.47 -3.31
CA LEU A 366 14.65 -15.27 -2.45
C LEU A 366 13.23 -14.89 -2.00
N VAL A 367 12.21 -15.66 -2.40
CA VAL A 367 10.78 -15.33 -2.19
C VAL A 367 9.93 -16.51 -1.71
N PHE A 368 10.56 -17.64 -1.36
CA PHE A 368 9.95 -18.77 -0.66
C PHE A 368 8.65 -19.27 -1.29
N GLY A 369 8.70 -19.56 -2.60
CA GLY A 369 7.62 -20.23 -3.33
C GLY A 369 6.75 -19.34 -4.23
N ASP A 370 6.85 -18.01 -4.13
CA ASP A 370 6.17 -17.06 -5.04
C ASP A 370 7.06 -16.73 -6.26
N GLY A 371 7.67 -17.76 -6.85
CA GLY A 371 8.74 -17.62 -7.85
C GLY A 371 10.11 -17.91 -7.25
N ASN A 372 11.13 -17.13 -7.64
CA ASN A 372 12.51 -17.31 -7.16
C ASN A 372 13.25 -16.00 -6.80
N GLY A 373 12.67 -14.83 -7.11
CA GLY A 373 13.22 -13.51 -6.80
C GLY A 373 14.51 -13.13 -7.55
N ARG A 374 14.84 -13.81 -8.66
CA ARG A 374 16.08 -13.56 -9.43
C ARG A 374 15.95 -12.39 -10.38
N ASP A 375 14.75 -12.05 -10.83
CA ASP A 375 14.53 -10.79 -11.54
C ASP A 375 14.22 -9.68 -10.52
N PRO A 376 15.11 -8.68 -10.33
CA PRO A 376 14.84 -7.59 -9.42
C PRO A 376 13.69 -6.68 -9.89
N LEU A 377 13.25 -6.78 -11.15
CA LEU A 377 12.10 -6.02 -11.62
C LEU A 377 10.78 -6.60 -11.11
N GLU A 378 10.65 -7.91 -10.87
CA GLU A 378 9.44 -8.51 -10.27
C GLU A 378 9.13 -7.85 -8.91
N GLY A 379 10.08 -7.91 -7.97
CA GLY A 379 9.89 -7.32 -6.64
C GLY A 379 9.86 -5.78 -6.62
N LEU A 380 10.49 -5.11 -7.61
CA LEU A 380 10.37 -3.66 -7.75
C LEU A 380 8.99 -3.25 -8.26
N PHE A 381 8.39 -4.00 -9.19
CA PHE A 381 7.04 -3.72 -9.67
C PHE A 381 6.01 -3.94 -8.56
N GLU A 382 6.17 -4.95 -7.68
CA GLU A 382 5.32 -5.04 -6.48
C GLU A 382 5.55 -3.87 -5.50
N GLY A 383 6.80 -3.42 -5.32
CA GLY A 383 7.06 -2.21 -4.53
C GLY A 383 6.39 -0.94 -5.10
N LEU A 384 6.25 -0.87 -6.42
CA LEU A 384 5.54 0.21 -7.12
C LEU A 384 4.01 0.02 -7.08
N SER A 385 3.48 -1.20 -7.11
CA SER A 385 2.03 -1.45 -7.05
C SER A 385 1.42 -1.01 -5.71
N HIS A 386 2.22 -0.98 -4.63
CA HIS A 386 1.83 -0.38 -3.35
C HIS A 386 1.95 1.15 -3.28
N ASN A 387 2.64 1.82 -4.23
CA ASN A 387 2.84 3.29 -4.27
C ASN A 387 2.46 3.90 -5.64
N PRO A 388 1.21 4.35 -5.83
CA PRO A 388 0.71 4.91 -7.09
C PRO A 388 1.44 6.19 -7.57
N GLU A 389 1.99 7.00 -6.66
CA GLU A 389 2.78 8.20 -7.00
C GLU A 389 4.09 7.77 -7.70
N ALA A 390 4.84 6.86 -7.05
CA ALA A 390 6.06 6.27 -7.63
C ALA A 390 5.79 5.45 -8.90
N ALA A 391 4.67 4.73 -8.97
CA ALA A 391 4.26 3.98 -10.15
C ALA A 391 3.92 4.91 -11.33
N THR A 392 3.31 6.06 -11.08
CA THR A 392 3.09 7.07 -12.12
C THR A 392 4.44 7.57 -12.66
N HIS A 393 5.35 8.00 -11.77
CA HIS A 393 6.71 8.40 -12.15
C HIS A 393 7.50 7.28 -12.87
N ALA A 394 7.17 6.01 -12.61
CA ALA A 394 7.78 4.86 -13.25
C ALA A 394 7.53 4.81 -14.77
N PHE A 395 6.32 5.14 -15.20
CA PHE A 395 5.86 4.89 -16.57
C PHE A 395 5.50 6.15 -17.39
N GLU A 396 5.62 7.36 -16.83
CA GLU A 396 5.53 8.63 -17.58
C GLU A 396 6.39 8.65 -18.85
N SER A 397 7.58 8.06 -18.77
CA SER A 397 8.50 7.92 -19.90
C SER A 397 8.07 6.75 -20.79
N LYS A 398 7.47 7.06 -21.95
CA LYS A 398 7.09 6.04 -22.95
C LYS A 398 8.26 5.12 -23.32
N SER A 399 9.50 5.60 -23.34
CA SER A 399 10.68 4.76 -23.63
C SER A 399 11.01 3.76 -22.53
N ASP A 400 10.62 4.03 -21.28
CA ASP A 400 10.78 3.09 -20.17
C ASP A 400 9.61 2.10 -20.17
N LEU A 401 8.38 2.57 -20.34
CA LEU A 401 7.18 1.75 -20.51
C LEU A 401 7.30 0.74 -21.66
N ASP A 402 7.64 1.21 -22.88
CA ASP A 402 7.79 0.36 -24.07
C ASP A 402 8.84 -0.75 -23.84
N HIS A 403 9.92 -0.45 -23.11
CA HIS A 403 10.95 -1.43 -22.76
C HIS A 403 10.45 -2.44 -21.71
N MET A 404 9.81 -1.99 -20.63
CA MET A 404 9.26 -2.90 -19.62
C MET A 404 8.22 -3.84 -20.21
N LEU A 405 7.33 -3.35 -21.09
CA LEU A 405 6.41 -4.20 -21.83
C LEU A 405 7.15 -5.18 -22.75
N GLY A 406 8.07 -4.70 -23.60
CA GLY A 406 8.84 -5.56 -24.53
C GLY A 406 9.66 -6.67 -23.85
N THR A 407 10.13 -6.42 -22.63
CA THR A 407 10.91 -7.41 -21.87
C THR A 407 10.10 -8.61 -21.37
N THR A 408 8.77 -8.49 -21.20
CA THR A 408 7.88 -9.60 -20.78
C THR A 408 7.86 -10.78 -21.75
N VAL A 409 8.38 -10.61 -22.97
CA VAL A 409 8.63 -11.68 -23.94
C VAL A 409 9.75 -12.64 -23.49
N TYR A 410 10.64 -12.19 -22.60
CA TYR A 410 11.88 -12.91 -22.21
C TYR A 410 11.95 -13.29 -20.72
N THR A 411 11.04 -12.77 -19.90
CA THR A 411 10.97 -12.91 -18.42
C THR A 411 9.53 -13.14 -17.96
N GLU A 412 9.35 -13.68 -16.76
CA GLU A 412 8.02 -14.00 -16.21
C GLU A 412 7.35 -12.82 -15.47
N ARG A 413 7.93 -11.62 -15.52
CA ARG A 413 7.55 -10.46 -14.68
C ARG A 413 6.28 -9.71 -15.04
N GLY A 414 5.50 -10.20 -16.00
CA GLY A 414 4.36 -9.46 -16.55
C GLY A 414 3.22 -9.26 -15.55
N GLU A 415 2.96 -10.21 -14.66
CA GLU A 415 1.96 -10.09 -13.57
C GLU A 415 2.29 -8.89 -12.66
N SER A 416 3.48 -8.88 -12.06
CA SER A 416 3.95 -7.76 -11.22
C SER A 416 3.98 -6.42 -11.98
N LEU A 417 4.37 -6.41 -13.27
CA LEU A 417 4.32 -5.21 -14.11
C LEU A 417 2.87 -4.74 -14.32
N GLY A 418 1.93 -5.66 -14.46
CA GLY A 418 0.49 -5.39 -14.50
C GLY A 418 0.01 -4.68 -13.25
N HIS A 419 0.34 -5.20 -12.06
CA HIS A 419 0.03 -4.57 -10.78
C HIS A 419 0.60 -3.14 -10.67
N ALA A 420 1.84 -2.94 -11.11
CA ALA A 420 2.47 -1.61 -11.12
C ALA A 420 1.80 -0.64 -12.12
N LEU A 421 1.36 -1.14 -13.28
CA LEU A 421 0.64 -0.34 -14.29
C LEU A 421 -0.78 0.02 -13.83
N GLU A 422 -1.48 -0.91 -13.17
CA GLU A 422 -2.77 -0.64 -12.52
C GLU A 422 -2.65 0.50 -11.51
N ALA A 423 -1.70 0.41 -10.57
CA ALA A 423 -1.46 1.45 -9.58
C ALA A 423 -1.11 2.80 -10.24
N ALA A 424 -0.25 2.78 -11.27
CA ALA A 424 0.11 3.97 -12.03
C ALA A 424 -1.12 4.65 -12.67
N VAL A 425 -1.95 3.92 -13.43
CA VAL A 425 -3.05 4.56 -14.18
C VAL A 425 -4.29 4.86 -13.35
N THR A 426 -4.53 4.14 -12.25
CA THR A 426 -5.72 4.33 -11.39
C THR A 426 -5.48 5.29 -10.23
N GLY A 427 -4.24 5.40 -9.74
CA GLY A 427 -3.95 6.15 -8.51
C GLY A 427 -4.30 5.39 -7.22
N VAL A 428 -4.54 4.07 -7.30
CA VAL A 428 -4.94 3.21 -6.17
C VAL A 428 -3.90 2.11 -5.96
N SER A 429 -3.45 1.91 -4.71
CA SER A 429 -2.50 0.83 -4.37
C SER A 429 -3.15 -0.55 -4.54
N ILE A 430 -2.37 -1.55 -4.95
CA ILE A 430 -2.87 -2.93 -4.98
C ILE A 430 -3.33 -3.36 -3.58
N GLY A 431 -4.48 -4.03 -3.51
CA GLY A 431 -5.06 -4.45 -2.24
C GLY A 431 -5.74 -3.35 -1.41
N ASP A 432 -5.70 -2.08 -1.82
CA ASP A 432 -6.47 -1.03 -1.15
C ASP A 432 -7.93 -1.06 -1.59
N TYR A 433 -8.77 -1.53 -0.68
CA TYR A 433 -10.22 -1.64 -0.85
C TYR A 433 -10.99 -0.56 -0.05
N SER A 434 -10.26 0.41 0.50
CA SER A 434 -10.75 1.39 1.47
C SER A 434 -10.75 2.82 0.93
N SER A 435 -9.77 3.20 0.10
CA SER A 435 -9.63 4.56 -0.43
C SER A 435 -10.39 4.78 -1.75
N ALA A 436 -10.98 5.97 -1.89
CA ALA A 436 -11.71 6.34 -3.08
C ALA A 436 -10.77 6.70 -4.22
N ALA A 437 -10.88 5.99 -5.35
CA ALA A 437 -10.08 6.24 -6.55
C ALA A 437 -10.15 7.72 -6.98
N PRO A 438 -9.00 8.41 -7.10
CA PRO A 438 -8.95 9.80 -7.53
C PRO A 438 -9.39 9.94 -9.00
N PRO A 439 -9.79 11.15 -9.45
CA PRO A 439 -9.94 11.42 -10.88
C PRO A 439 -8.61 11.18 -11.60
N HIS A 440 -8.63 10.51 -12.76
CA HIS A 440 -7.43 10.30 -13.55
C HIS A 440 -6.78 11.63 -13.94
N SER A 441 -5.50 11.79 -13.59
CA SER A 441 -4.71 12.93 -14.02
C SER A 441 -4.28 12.80 -15.48
N ALA A 442 -3.92 13.91 -16.12
CA ALA A 442 -3.47 13.90 -17.52
C ALA A 442 -2.22 13.02 -17.76
N ALA A 443 -1.36 12.82 -16.74
CA ALA A 443 -0.21 11.91 -16.83
C ALA A 443 -0.68 10.45 -16.89
N GLN A 444 -1.62 10.07 -16.03
CA GLN A 444 -2.17 8.71 -15.95
C GLN A 444 -2.93 8.33 -17.23
N VAL A 445 -3.75 9.24 -17.76
CA VAL A 445 -4.40 9.04 -19.07
C VAL A 445 -3.36 8.86 -20.19
N GLN A 446 -2.25 9.60 -20.15
CA GLN A 446 -1.19 9.47 -21.14
C GLN A 446 -0.42 8.14 -21.00
N ILE A 447 -0.25 7.62 -19.79
CA ILE A 447 0.30 6.27 -19.53
C ILE A 447 -0.67 5.21 -20.09
N MET A 448 -1.97 5.32 -19.79
CA MET A 448 -2.99 4.40 -20.32
C MET A 448 -3.04 4.42 -21.85
N ALA A 449 -3.00 5.61 -22.46
CA ALA A 449 -2.92 5.76 -23.91
C ALA A 449 -1.67 5.07 -24.50
N ASN A 450 -0.52 5.16 -23.81
CA ASN A 450 0.70 4.47 -24.24
C ASN A 450 0.60 2.94 -24.09
N VAL A 451 -0.07 2.43 -23.05
CA VAL A 451 -0.32 1.00 -22.86
C VAL A 451 -1.25 0.46 -23.96
N MET A 452 -2.38 1.16 -24.22
CA MET A 452 -3.26 0.83 -25.34
C MET A 452 -2.51 0.86 -26.67
N ASN A 453 -1.68 1.88 -26.90
CA ASN A 453 -0.84 2.00 -28.10
C ASN A 453 0.16 0.85 -28.26
N ALA A 454 0.74 0.35 -27.16
CA ALA A 454 1.67 -0.77 -27.18
C ALA A 454 0.97 -2.09 -27.55
N VAL A 455 -0.18 -2.38 -26.96
CA VAL A 455 -1.01 -3.56 -27.32
C VAL A 455 -1.54 -3.42 -28.76
N ALA A 456 -1.88 -2.21 -29.19
CA ALA A 456 -2.34 -1.89 -30.54
C ALA A 456 -1.24 -1.97 -31.62
N GLN A 457 0.04 -2.18 -31.27
CA GLN A 457 1.11 -2.29 -32.28
C GLN A 457 0.95 -3.56 -33.15
N PRO A 458 0.99 -3.42 -34.48
CA PRO A 458 0.96 -4.57 -35.37
C PRO A 458 2.25 -5.39 -35.24
N GLY A 459 2.15 -6.71 -35.43
CA GLY A 459 3.31 -7.61 -35.43
C GLY A 459 3.77 -8.10 -34.05
N GLY A 460 2.93 -8.01 -33.02
CA GLY A 460 3.16 -8.65 -31.72
C GLY A 460 2.60 -7.93 -30.49
N GLY A 461 2.02 -6.73 -30.62
CA GLY A 461 1.49 -5.97 -29.47
C GLY A 461 0.43 -6.72 -28.67
N ALA A 462 -0.48 -7.44 -29.35
CA ALA A 462 -1.50 -8.27 -28.71
C ALA A 462 -0.91 -9.43 -27.89
N ASP A 463 0.30 -9.91 -28.20
CA ASP A 463 0.94 -11.01 -27.46
C ASP A 463 1.25 -10.60 -26.00
N LEU A 464 1.36 -9.29 -25.70
CA LEU A 464 1.56 -8.76 -24.34
C LEU A 464 0.48 -9.24 -23.37
N VAL A 465 -0.77 -9.32 -23.82
CA VAL A 465 -1.91 -9.80 -23.01
C VAL A 465 -1.60 -11.18 -22.42
N SER A 466 -1.06 -12.08 -23.24
CA SER A 466 -0.67 -13.46 -22.86
C SER A 466 0.58 -13.56 -21.98
N LYS A 467 1.20 -12.44 -21.56
CA LYS A 467 2.40 -12.40 -20.70
C LYS A 467 2.08 -12.15 -19.23
N GLY A 468 0.88 -12.49 -18.77
CA GLY A 468 0.42 -12.19 -17.41
C GLY A 468 -0.06 -10.75 -17.23
N LEU A 469 -0.34 -10.04 -18.32
CA LEU A 469 -0.88 -8.67 -18.28
C LEU A 469 -2.41 -8.62 -18.52
N GLY A 470 -3.03 -9.77 -18.84
CA GLY A 470 -4.46 -9.88 -19.18
C GLY A 470 -5.42 -9.34 -18.12
N GLU A 471 -5.34 -9.87 -16.88
CA GLU A 471 -6.19 -9.41 -15.77
C GLU A 471 -6.03 -7.91 -15.53
N SER A 472 -4.78 -7.44 -15.40
CA SER A 472 -4.44 -6.03 -15.18
C SER A 472 -4.95 -5.12 -16.29
N PHE A 473 -4.77 -5.49 -17.56
CA PHE A 473 -5.29 -4.70 -18.68
C PHE A 473 -6.82 -4.66 -18.69
N GLY A 474 -7.51 -5.70 -18.22
CA GLY A 474 -8.96 -5.69 -18.01
C GLY A 474 -9.39 -4.75 -16.87
N ASN A 475 -8.67 -4.76 -15.75
CA ASN A 475 -8.91 -3.85 -14.62
C ASN A 475 -8.66 -2.38 -15.03
N MET A 476 -7.57 -2.12 -15.75
CA MET A 476 -7.25 -0.81 -16.32
C MET A 476 -8.34 -0.36 -17.31
N ALA A 477 -8.85 -1.27 -18.17
CA ALA A 477 -10.00 -0.96 -19.03
C ALA A 477 -11.23 -0.57 -18.20
N ALA A 478 -11.55 -1.33 -17.16
CA ALA A 478 -12.70 -1.09 -16.29
C ALA A 478 -12.68 0.30 -15.64
N SER A 479 -11.50 0.73 -15.14
CA SER A 479 -11.33 2.09 -14.61
C SER A 479 -11.48 3.17 -15.68
N TYR A 480 -11.02 2.90 -16.91
CA TYR A 480 -11.00 3.86 -18.03
C TYR A 480 -12.23 3.85 -18.94
N MET A 481 -13.31 3.13 -18.59
CA MET A 481 -14.60 3.21 -19.32
C MET A 481 -15.10 4.65 -19.61
N PRO A 482 -14.92 5.66 -18.72
CA PRO A 482 -15.30 7.03 -19.03
C PRO A 482 -14.58 7.65 -20.24
N GLU A 483 -13.28 7.43 -20.37
CA GLU A 483 -12.46 7.89 -21.49
C GLU A 483 -12.61 6.99 -22.72
N ILE A 484 -12.75 5.68 -22.54
CA ILE A 484 -13.00 4.69 -23.61
C ILE A 484 -14.30 5.02 -24.33
N GLY A 485 -15.39 5.23 -23.59
CA GLY A 485 -16.67 5.60 -24.19
C GLY A 485 -16.62 6.93 -24.94
N ARG A 486 -15.89 7.93 -24.41
CA ARG A 486 -15.65 9.19 -25.13
C ARG A 486 -14.76 9.02 -26.37
N ALA A 487 -13.84 8.06 -26.41
CA ALA A 487 -13.06 7.76 -27.60
C ALA A 487 -13.92 7.21 -28.76
N PHE A 488 -15.02 6.52 -28.45
CA PHE A 488 -15.99 6.06 -29.46
C PHE A 488 -17.03 7.12 -29.83
N ALA A 489 -17.63 7.79 -28.83
CA ALA A 489 -18.71 8.77 -29.04
C ALA A 489 -18.21 10.17 -29.45
N GLY A 490 -16.91 10.45 -29.29
CA GLY A 490 -16.25 11.70 -29.67
C GLY A 490 -16.33 12.83 -28.64
N PRO A 491 -15.64 13.96 -28.88
CA PRO A 491 -15.35 15.00 -27.89
C PRO A 491 -16.56 15.85 -27.45
N HIS A 492 -17.77 15.51 -27.90
CA HIS A 492 -19.02 16.17 -27.55
C HIS A 492 -20.03 15.23 -26.87
N ALA A 493 -19.61 14.02 -26.50
CA ALA A 493 -20.40 13.02 -25.78
C ALA A 493 -20.64 13.41 -24.30
N GLN A 494 -21.38 14.50 -24.07
CA GLN A 494 -21.66 15.02 -22.72
C GLN A 494 -22.51 14.06 -21.87
N VAL A 495 -23.23 13.13 -22.49
CA VAL A 495 -23.93 12.04 -21.79
C VAL A 495 -22.94 11.10 -21.07
N LEU A 496 -21.75 10.90 -21.63
CA LEU A 496 -20.66 10.12 -21.04
C LEU A 496 -19.83 11.08 -20.16
N LEU A 497 -20.15 11.24 -18.89
CA LEU A 497 -19.89 12.46 -18.10
C LEU A 497 -18.41 12.79 -17.70
N THR A 498 -17.38 12.00 -18.06
CA THR A 498 -16.07 11.84 -17.33
C THR A 498 -15.45 13.05 -16.59
N ASN A 499 -14.96 12.82 -15.35
CA ASN A 499 -14.22 13.80 -14.52
C ASN A 499 -12.68 13.74 -14.63
N SER A 500 -12.16 12.90 -15.51
CA SER A 500 -10.74 12.85 -15.90
C SER A 500 -10.20 14.23 -16.31
N ASP A 501 -8.95 14.52 -15.96
CA ASP A 501 -8.25 15.75 -16.39
C ASP A 501 -7.99 15.78 -17.91
N LEU A 502 -7.94 14.61 -18.57
CA LEU A 502 -7.75 14.49 -20.03
C LEU A 502 -8.81 13.57 -20.66
N PRO A 503 -10.08 13.99 -20.67
CA PRO A 503 -11.23 13.10 -20.90
C PRO A 503 -11.41 12.63 -22.36
N ASN A 504 -10.55 13.10 -23.28
CA ASN A 504 -10.50 12.67 -24.68
C ASN A 504 -9.05 12.29 -25.05
N GLY A 505 -8.27 11.78 -24.10
CA GLY A 505 -6.84 11.47 -24.26
C GLY A 505 -6.53 10.11 -24.91
N LEU A 506 -7.56 9.32 -25.23
CA LEU A 506 -7.42 8.00 -25.83
C LEU A 506 -7.78 8.02 -27.33
N GLU A 507 -7.00 7.30 -28.13
CA GLU A 507 -7.19 7.19 -29.58
C GLU A 507 -8.08 5.99 -29.93
N THR A 508 -9.19 6.22 -30.67
CA THR A 508 -10.22 5.20 -30.94
C THR A 508 -9.66 3.92 -31.55
N ALA A 509 -8.66 4.02 -32.43
CA ALA A 509 -8.04 2.85 -33.08
C ALA A 509 -7.24 1.98 -32.11
N ASP A 510 -6.55 2.61 -31.15
CA ASP A 510 -5.75 1.91 -30.14
C ASP A 510 -6.66 1.30 -29.08
N VAL A 511 -7.69 2.04 -28.63
CA VAL A 511 -8.77 1.53 -27.76
C VAL A 511 -9.44 0.29 -28.38
N THR A 512 -9.80 0.34 -29.66
CA THR A 512 -10.45 -0.79 -30.35
C THR A 512 -9.57 -2.03 -30.35
N ARG A 513 -8.28 -1.89 -30.69
CA ARG A 513 -7.33 -3.01 -30.71
C ARG A 513 -7.01 -3.53 -29.31
N PHE A 514 -6.92 -2.65 -28.32
CA PHE A 514 -6.69 -3.01 -26.93
C PHE A 514 -7.86 -3.82 -26.38
N LEU A 515 -9.10 -3.33 -26.47
CA LEU A 515 -10.30 -4.08 -26.05
C LEU A 515 -10.40 -5.43 -26.79
N SER A 516 -10.15 -5.44 -28.11
CA SER A 516 -10.15 -6.67 -28.90
C SER A 516 -9.13 -7.69 -28.40
N ALA A 517 -7.88 -7.29 -28.18
CA ALA A 517 -6.82 -8.20 -27.69
C ALA A 517 -7.06 -8.66 -26.24
N VAL A 518 -7.43 -7.75 -25.34
CA VAL A 518 -7.66 -8.05 -23.91
C VAL A 518 -8.90 -8.93 -23.72
N SER A 519 -9.90 -8.83 -24.59
CA SER A 519 -11.10 -9.68 -24.52
C SER A 519 -10.86 -11.17 -24.82
N LEU A 520 -9.73 -11.53 -25.41
CA LEU A 520 -9.33 -12.93 -25.63
C LEU A 520 -8.78 -13.55 -24.33
N ASP A 521 -8.31 -12.75 -23.40
CA ASP A 521 -7.95 -13.20 -22.06
C ASP A 521 -9.22 -13.32 -21.18
N PRO A 522 -9.47 -14.47 -20.52
CA PRO A 522 -10.68 -14.65 -19.71
C PRO A 522 -10.82 -13.64 -18.57
N GLU A 523 -9.73 -13.33 -17.85
CA GLU A 523 -9.77 -12.43 -16.70
C GLU A 523 -9.82 -10.96 -17.14
N GLY A 524 -9.09 -10.63 -18.21
CA GLY A 524 -9.15 -9.35 -18.90
C GLY A 524 -10.54 -9.02 -19.44
N ARG A 525 -11.20 -10.00 -20.08
CA ARG A 525 -12.59 -9.91 -20.53
C ARG A 525 -13.56 -9.67 -19.38
N ALA A 526 -13.44 -10.42 -18.28
CA ALA A 526 -14.27 -10.21 -17.10
C ALA A 526 -14.11 -8.80 -16.52
N GLY A 527 -12.89 -8.24 -16.54
CA GLY A 527 -12.63 -6.84 -16.18
C GLY A 527 -13.40 -5.85 -17.07
N ILE A 528 -13.30 -6.00 -18.39
CA ILE A 528 -14.01 -5.14 -19.35
C ILE A 528 -15.54 -5.20 -19.14
N ILE A 529 -16.13 -6.40 -19.05
CA ILE A 529 -17.59 -6.55 -18.93
C ILE A 529 -18.12 -6.00 -17.60
N VAL A 530 -17.46 -6.29 -16.46
CA VAL A 530 -17.87 -5.72 -15.17
C VAL A 530 -17.71 -4.20 -15.17
N GLY A 531 -16.62 -3.68 -15.73
CA GLY A 531 -16.37 -2.25 -15.86
C GLY A 531 -17.45 -1.52 -16.65
N GLU A 532 -17.78 -2.02 -17.85
CA GLU A 532 -18.82 -1.40 -18.69
C GLU A 532 -20.23 -1.55 -18.06
N SER A 533 -20.53 -2.68 -17.41
CA SER A 533 -21.81 -2.87 -16.70
C SER A 533 -21.97 -1.88 -15.53
N VAL A 534 -20.92 -1.69 -14.71
CA VAL A 534 -20.88 -0.68 -13.64
C VAL A 534 -21.00 0.74 -14.20
N TYR A 535 -20.32 1.02 -15.31
CA TYR A 535 -20.30 2.32 -15.97
C TYR A 535 -21.67 2.70 -16.57
N THR A 536 -22.27 1.78 -17.32
CA THR A 536 -23.58 1.94 -17.97
C THR A 536 -24.71 2.00 -16.96
N SER A 537 -24.75 1.11 -15.96
CA SER A 537 -25.77 1.15 -14.89
C SER A 537 -25.68 2.43 -14.06
N GLY A 538 -24.46 2.89 -13.75
CA GLY A 538 -24.22 4.20 -13.16
C GLY A 538 -24.76 5.34 -14.02
N LEU A 539 -24.36 5.44 -15.29
CA LEU A 539 -24.83 6.51 -16.18
C LEU A 539 -26.37 6.59 -16.26
N LEU A 540 -27.05 5.45 -16.30
CA LEU A 540 -28.50 5.38 -16.24
C LEU A 540 -29.05 5.89 -14.90
N ASP A 541 -28.48 5.45 -13.77
CA ASP A 541 -28.83 5.93 -12.42
C ASP A 541 -28.73 7.45 -12.29
N ALA A 542 -27.62 8.08 -12.72
CA ALA A 542 -27.44 9.53 -12.58
C ALA A 542 -28.32 10.35 -13.52
N HIS A 543 -28.43 10.02 -14.81
CA HIS A 543 -29.24 10.84 -15.73
C HIS A 543 -30.76 10.66 -15.52
N LEU A 544 -31.20 9.49 -15.03
CA LEU A 544 -32.62 9.28 -14.70
C LEU A 544 -32.98 9.94 -13.36
N SER A 545 -32.08 9.95 -12.37
CA SER A 545 -32.28 10.65 -11.08
C SER A 545 -32.13 12.17 -11.19
N ASP A 546 -31.13 12.68 -11.92
CA ASP A 546 -30.93 14.10 -12.21
C ASP A 546 -30.87 14.38 -13.73
N PRO A 547 -32.04 14.68 -14.35
CA PRO A 547 -32.12 15.07 -15.75
C PRO A 547 -31.41 16.38 -16.10
N SER A 548 -30.91 17.15 -15.12
CA SER A 548 -30.19 18.40 -15.40
C SER A 548 -28.72 18.19 -15.80
N LEU A 549 -28.23 16.95 -15.70
CA LEU A 549 -26.88 16.55 -16.15
C LEU A 549 -26.68 16.63 -17.67
N PHE A 550 -27.75 16.68 -18.46
CA PHE A 550 -27.69 16.81 -19.90
C PHE A 550 -28.76 17.78 -20.43
N ASP A 551 -28.34 18.83 -21.14
CA ASP A 551 -29.24 19.81 -21.78
C ASP A 551 -29.80 19.24 -23.10
N GLY A 552 -30.66 18.22 -22.98
CA GLY A 552 -31.24 17.50 -24.12
C GLY A 552 -32.37 16.54 -23.73
N PRO A 553 -33.01 15.89 -24.72
CA PRO A 553 -34.10 14.95 -24.46
C PRO A 553 -33.58 13.65 -23.84
N ARG A 554 -34.34 13.07 -22.89
CA ARG A 554 -34.01 11.79 -22.23
C ARG A 554 -33.78 10.64 -23.22
N ASP A 555 -34.50 10.63 -24.34
CA ASP A 555 -34.31 9.61 -25.38
C ASP A 555 -32.87 9.62 -25.92
N LYS A 556 -32.21 10.79 -26.00
CA LYS A 556 -30.80 10.89 -26.39
C LYS A 556 -29.84 10.47 -25.28
N VAL A 557 -30.24 10.47 -24.02
CA VAL A 557 -29.45 9.87 -22.94
C VAL A 557 -29.44 8.35 -23.12
N LEU A 558 -30.63 7.73 -23.23
CA LEU A 558 -30.77 6.29 -23.45
C LEU A 558 -30.08 5.85 -24.75
N GLU A 559 -30.18 6.64 -25.82
CA GLU A 559 -29.51 6.36 -27.10
C GLU A 559 -27.99 6.33 -26.98
N ASN A 560 -27.39 7.37 -26.39
CA ASN A 560 -25.93 7.43 -26.28
C ASN A 560 -25.36 6.39 -25.31
N ILE A 561 -26.05 6.10 -24.19
CA ILE A 561 -25.61 5.07 -23.23
C ILE A 561 -25.75 3.68 -23.84
N GLY A 562 -26.92 3.35 -24.40
CA GLY A 562 -27.14 2.04 -25.03
C GLY A 562 -26.17 1.79 -26.17
N ARG A 563 -25.92 2.80 -27.02
CA ARG A 563 -24.95 2.68 -28.11
C ARG A 563 -23.51 2.53 -27.61
N ASN A 564 -23.14 3.13 -26.48
CA ASN A 564 -21.82 2.95 -25.85
C ASN A 564 -21.59 1.49 -25.43
N ALA A 565 -22.52 0.94 -24.64
CA ALA A 565 -22.48 -0.46 -24.20
C ALA A 565 -22.46 -1.42 -25.41
N GLY A 566 -23.31 -1.17 -26.40
CA GLY A 566 -23.34 -1.91 -27.66
C GLY A 566 -21.99 -1.91 -28.41
N ILE A 567 -21.30 -0.77 -28.49
CA ILE A 567 -19.98 -0.68 -29.15
C ILE A 567 -18.93 -1.48 -28.37
N ILE A 568 -18.82 -1.28 -27.05
CA ILE A 568 -17.76 -1.87 -26.23
C ILE A 568 -17.94 -3.38 -26.12
N GLU A 569 -19.13 -3.85 -25.73
CA GLU A 569 -19.43 -5.28 -25.62
C GLU A 569 -19.54 -5.95 -27.01
N GLY A 570 -19.90 -5.20 -28.05
CA GLY A 570 -19.82 -5.66 -29.43
C GLY A 570 -18.38 -5.91 -29.88
N ILE A 571 -17.42 -5.05 -29.51
CA ILE A 571 -15.99 -5.27 -29.78
C ILE A 571 -15.49 -6.53 -29.08
N VAL A 572 -15.87 -6.73 -27.80
CA VAL A 572 -15.57 -7.95 -27.03
C VAL A 572 -16.16 -9.19 -27.71
N GLY A 573 -17.47 -9.20 -27.95
CA GLY A 573 -18.16 -10.36 -28.50
C GLY A 573 -17.67 -10.75 -29.89
N HIS A 574 -17.45 -9.77 -30.78
CA HIS A 574 -16.87 -10.03 -32.10
C HIS A 574 -15.43 -10.53 -32.05
N SER A 575 -14.64 -10.13 -31.06
CA SER A 575 -13.26 -10.61 -30.91
C SER A 575 -13.20 -12.05 -30.42
N VAL A 576 -14.00 -12.40 -29.39
CA VAL A 576 -14.12 -13.78 -28.89
C VAL A 576 -14.71 -14.71 -29.96
N ALA A 577 -15.69 -14.24 -30.75
CA ALA A 577 -16.30 -15.06 -31.80
C ALA A 577 -15.39 -15.30 -33.04
N ASP A 578 -14.36 -14.47 -33.25
CA ASP A 578 -13.29 -14.68 -34.24
C ASP A 578 -12.22 -15.69 -33.73
N GLU A 579 -12.25 -16.10 -32.45
CA GLU A 579 -11.32 -17.06 -31.85
C GLU A 579 -11.62 -18.53 -32.25
N SER A 580 -10.65 -19.42 -32.04
CA SER A 580 -10.87 -20.86 -32.19
C SER A 580 -11.87 -21.37 -31.15
N VAL A 581 -12.89 -22.10 -31.60
CA VAL A 581 -13.96 -22.67 -30.75
C VAL A 581 -13.43 -23.48 -29.56
N GLN A 582 -12.26 -24.12 -29.68
CA GLN A 582 -11.66 -24.86 -28.57
C GLN A 582 -11.12 -23.93 -27.48
N ALA A 583 -10.38 -22.88 -27.85
CA ALA A 583 -9.84 -21.91 -26.89
C ALA A 583 -10.95 -21.13 -26.18
N ALA A 584 -11.99 -20.72 -26.92
CA ALA A 584 -13.16 -20.06 -26.34
C ALA A 584 -13.88 -20.92 -25.29
N VAL A 585 -14.05 -22.22 -25.54
CA VAL A 585 -14.65 -23.18 -24.59
C VAL A 585 -13.73 -23.44 -23.39
N ASP A 586 -12.42 -23.59 -23.62
CA ASP A 586 -11.48 -23.87 -22.54
C ASP A 586 -11.36 -22.67 -21.57
N GLY A 587 -11.44 -21.43 -22.08
CA GLY A 587 -11.40 -20.19 -21.28
C GLY A 587 -12.76 -19.74 -20.70
N GLU A 588 -13.87 -20.39 -21.02
CA GLU A 588 -15.21 -20.02 -20.53
C GLU A 588 -15.33 -20.21 -19.01
N LYS A 589 -14.74 -21.28 -18.47
CA LYS A 589 -14.70 -21.54 -17.04
C LYS A 589 -13.96 -20.43 -16.29
N ASP A 590 -12.77 -20.08 -16.75
CA ASP A 590 -11.89 -19.14 -16.08
C ASP A 590 -12.47 -17.71 -16.15
N TYR A 591 -13.16 -17.37 -17.25
CA TYR A 591 -13.96 -16.15 -17.37
C TYR A 591 -15.08 -16.09 -16.34
N ASN A 592 -15.83 -17.17 -16.12
CA ASN A 592 -16.92 -17.21 -15.15
C ASN A 592 -16.41 -17.11 -13.70
N GLU A 593 -15.30 -17.78 -13.36
CA GLU A 593 -14.64 -17.64 -12.05
C GLU A 593 -14.11 -16.20 -11.83
N ALA A 594 -13.51 -15.58 -12.85
CA ALA A 594 -13.06 -14.19 -12.79
C ALA A 594 -14.21 -13.18 -12.70
N LEU A 595 -15.32 -13.42 -13.40
CA LEU A 595 -16.52 -12.60 -13.36
C LEU A 595 -17.14 -12.60 -11.96
N GLN A 596 -17.23 -13.78 -11.32
CA GLN A 596 -17.67 -13.92 -9.94
C GLN A 596 -16.73 -13.18 -8.96
N LYS A 597 -15.40 -13.40 -9.07
CA LYS A 597 -14.36 -12.71 -8.26
C LYS A 597 -14.49 -11.19 -8.34
N LYS A 598 -14.60 -10.62 -9.56
CA LYS A 598 -14.71 -9.17 -9.79
C LYS A 598 -16.10 -8.63 -9.39
N GLY A 599 -17.14 -9.42 -9.54
CA GLY A 599 -18.48 -9.07 -9.07
C GLY A 599 -18.61 -8.99 -7.56
N ASP A 600 -18.08 -9.98 -6.83
CA ASP A 600 -18.03 -10.00 -5.36
C ASP A 600 -17.12 -8.89 -4.81
N PHE A 601 -16.08 -8.51 -5.54
CA PHE A 601 -15.28 -7.31 -5.25
C PHE A 601 -16.14 -6.03 -5.30
N VAL A 602 -16.92 -5.81 -6.37
CA VAL A 602 -17.82 -4.65 -6.48
C VAL A 602 -18.88 -4.66 -5.37
N LYS A 603 -19.44 -5.81 -5.02
CA LYS A 603 -20.38 -5.95 -3.89
C LYS A 603 -19.74 -5.59 -2.55
N THR A 604 -18.50 -6.04 -2.33
CA THR A 604 -17.73 -5.71 -1.11
C THR A 604 -17.51 -4.21 -1.00
N TRP A 605 -17.10 -3.57 -2.09
CA TRP A 605 -16.96 -2.12 -2.21
C TRP A 605 -18.27 -1.37 -1.88
N ILE A 606 -19.40 -1.76 -2.48
CA ILE A 606 -20.73 -1.17 -2.18
C ILE A 606 -21.11 -1.36 -0.69
N SER A 607 -20.89 -2.55 -0.14
CA SER A 607 -21.38 -2.94 1.19
C SER A 607 -20.67 -2.24 2.35
N THR A 608 -19.44 -1.74 2.13
CA THR A 608 -18.55 -1.24 3.20
C THR A 608 -19.05 0.08 3.80
N GLY A 609 -19.96 0.80 3.13
CA GLY A 609 -20.75 1.87 3.73
C GLY A 609 -19.98 3.13 4.17
N LEU A 610 -18.66 3.15 3.96
CA LEU A 610 -17.87 4.37 3.96
C LEU A 610 -18.47 5.33 2.93
N GLY A 611 -18.65 6.59 3.30
CA GLY A 611 -19.35 7.59 2.49
C GLY A 611 -18.55 8.03 1.27
N TYR A 612 -18.45 7.15 0.27
CA TYR A 612 -17.90 7.43 -1.05
C TYR A 612 -18.78 8.47 -1.76
N GLY A 613 -18.41 9.74 -1.59
CA GLY A 613 -18.44 10.63 -2.74
C GLY A 613 -17.37 10.14 -3.71
N SER A 614 -17.76 9.91 -4.96
CA SER A 614 -16.90 9.56 -6.10
C SER A 614 -15.85 8.44 -5.87
N VAL A 615 -16.15 7.23 -6.36
CA VAL A 615 -15.25 6.74 -7.43
C VAL A 615 -15.39 7.76 -8.54
N SER A 616 -14.27 8.38 -8.89
CA SER A 616 -14.21 9.44 -9.88
C SER A 616 -14.32 8.89 -11.29
N LEU A 617 -15.50 8.35 -11.62
CA LEU A 617 -15.94 8.25 -12.99
C LEU A 617 -16.39 9.65 -13.47
N PHE A 618 -17.13 10.43 -12.64
CA PHE A 618 -17.93 11.57 -13.14
C PHE A 618 -18.16 12.75 -12.16
N PRO A 619 -18.35 14.00 -12.65
CA PRO A 619 -18.59 15.18 -11.81
C PRO A 619 -20.07 15.67 -11.91
N GLY A 620 -21.02 14.98 -11.22
CA GLY A 620 -22.48 15.27 -11.13
C GLY A 620 -23.21 14.30 -10.18
N SER A 621 -24.32 14.57 -9.47
CA SER A 621 -25.41 15.58 -9.53
C SER A 621 -25.70 16.31 -8.18
N HIS A 622 -26.23 17.55 -8.17
CA HIS A 622 -26.39 18.34 -6.92
C HIS A 622 -27.77 18.10 -6.22
N ALA A 623 -27.93 17.09 -5.33
CA ALA A 623 -29.00 17.02 -4.29
C ALA A 623 -28.73 15.91 -3.22
N ALA A 624 -29.02 15.99 -1.91
CA ALA A 624 -29.38 17.06 -0.96
C ALA A 624 -28.88 16.61 0.45
N ALA A 625 -28.16 17.38 1.27
CA ALA A 625 -28.43 18.74 1.70
C ALA A 625 -27.27 19.69 1.41
N GLY A 626 -27.55 20.85 0.80
CA GLY A 626 -26.49 21.63 0.15
C GLY A 626 -25.95 20.99 -1.13
N ALA A 627 -26.42 19.77 -1.43
CA ALA A 627 -26.32 19.05 -2.70
C ALA A 627 -24.89 18.57 -3.03
N ALA A 628 -24.69 17.40 -3.65
CA ALA A 628 -23.34 16.84 -3.84
C ALA A 628 -23.12 16.18 -5.21
N VAL A 629 -22.47 16.93 -6.11
CA VAL A 629 -22.14 16.53 -7.49
C VAL A 629 -21.06 15.45 -7.57
N GLY A 630 -21.47 14.18 -7.44
CA GLY A 630 -20.59 13.03 -7.72
C GLY A 630 -20.87 11.81 -6.86
N GLY A 631 -21.98 11.11 -7.07
CA GLY A 631 -22.24 9.83 -6.42
C GLY A 631 -23.37 9.06 -7.09
N PHE A 632 -23.03 7.96 -7.76
CA PHE A 632 -24.01 6.96 -8.15
C PHE A 632 -24.59 6.27 -6.91
N ALA A 633 -25.89 6.04 -6.90
CA ALA A 633 -26.50 5.26 -5.85
C ALA A 633 -26.23 3.77 -6.11
N GLY A 634 -25.34 3.18 -5.33
CA GLY A 634 -24.85 1.80 -5.51
C GLY A 634 -25.91 0.68 -5.52
N GLY A 635 -27.19 1.00 -5.30
CA GLY A 635 -28.31 0.06 -5.47
C GLY A 635 -28.45 -0.45 -6.91
N VAL A 636 -28.50 0.44 -7.91
CA VAL A 636 -28.64 0.04 -9.33
C VAL A 636 -27.39 -0.70 -9.81
N VAL A 637 -26.20 -0.21 -9.43
CA VAL A 637 -24.91 -0.85 -9.78
C VAL A 637 -24.80 -2.25 -9.17
N GLY A 638 -25.18 -2.43 -7.90
CA GLY A 638 -25.20 -3.73 -7.24
C GLY A 638 -26.15 -4.72 -7.91
N LEU A 639 -27.37 -4.27 -8.25
CA LEU A 639 -28.35 -5.10 -8.95
C LEU A 639 -27.91 -5.48 -10.37
N ALA A 640 -27.26 -4.57 -11.11
CA ALA A 640 -26.71 -4.85 -12.43
C ALA A 640 -25.61 -5.93 -12.36
N VAL A 641 -24.70 -5.82 -11.39
CA VAL A 641 -23.62 -6.81 -11.17
C VAL A 641 -24.16 -8.15 -10.65
N ASP A 642 -25.16 -8.15 -9.76
CA ASP A 642 -25.84 -9.38 -9.34
C ASP A 642 -26.45 -10.11 -10.56
N ARG A 643 -27.19 -9.40 -11.41
CA ARG A 643 -27.84 -9.98 -12.60
C ARG A 643 -26.84 -10.47 -13.66
N LEU A 644 -25.73 -9.74 -13.86
CA LEU A 644 -24.64 -10.15 -14.75
C LEU A 644 -24.03 -11.50 -14.34
N ILE A 645 -23.90 -11.76 -13.04
CA ILE A 645 -23.38 -13.05 -12.52
C ILE A 645 -24.46 -14.14 -12.61
N GLU A 646 -25.71 -13.85 -12.19
CA GLU A 646 -26.82 -14.80 -12.22
C GLU A 646 -27.15 -15.30 -13.64
N ASP A 647 -27.05 -14.45 -14.67
CA ASP A 647 -27.32 -14.80 -16.07
C ASP A 647 -26.31 -15.85 -16.60
N GLN A 648 -25.02 -15.72 -16.21
CA GLN A 648 -23.95 -16.64 -16.63
C GLN A 648 -24.03 -18.01 -15.95
N GLU A 649 -24.42 -18.08 -14.67
CA GLU A 649 -24.67 -19.37 -13.98
C GLU A 649 -25.78 -20.20 -14.66
N LEU A 650 -26.73 -19.56 -15.34
CA LEU A 650 -27.83 -20.21 -16.06
C LEU A 650 -27.44 -20.73 -17.45
N GLU A 651 -26.44 -20.11 -18.09
CA GLU A 651 -25.95 -20.50 -19.42
C GLU A 651 -24.99 -21.70 -19.35
N GLY A 652 -24.07 -21.71 -18.37
CA GLY A 652 -23.05 -22.76 -18.17
C GLY A 652 -23.61 -24.17 -17.85
N ALA A 653 -24.92 -24.31 -17.66
CA ALA A 653 -25.62 -25.59 -17.45
C ALA A 653 -25.95 -26.37 -18.75
N LYS A 654 -25.50 -25.90 -19.93
CA LYS A 654 -25.82 -26.49 -21.24
C LYS A 654 -24.61 -27.18 -21.89
N ASP A 655 -24.56 -28.51 -21.83
CA ASP A 655 -23.56 -29.34 -22.55
C ASP A 655 -23.47 -28.96 -24.04
N GLY A 656 -22.27 -28.57 -24.49
CA GLY A 656 -22.03 -28.01 -25.83
C GLY A 656 -21.91 -29.05 -26.96
N ALA A 657 -22.32 -28.64 -28.17
CA ALA A 657 -21.78 -29.11 -29.46
C ALA A 657 -22.44 -28.39 -30.67
N LEU A 658 -21.62 -27.74 -31.50
CA LEU A 658 -21.93 -27.27 -32.87
C LEU A 658 -23.18 -26.38 -33.07
N TYR A 659 -23.05 -25.07 -32.84
CA TYR A 659 -23.51 -24.00 -33.75
C TYR A 659 -22.92 -22.61 -33.37
N ALA A 660 -21.73 -22.64 -32.75
CA ALA A 660 -21.15 -21.64 -31.84
C ALA A 660 -21.22 -20.17 -32.31
N SER A 661 -20.17 -19.66 -32.97
CA SER A 661 -19.91 -18.22 -33.13
C SER A 661 -21.11 -17.35 -33.53
N ALA A 662 -21.99 -17.80 -34.42
CA ALA A 662 -23.17 -17.02 -34.81
C ALA A 662 -24.27 -16.99 -33.74
N LYS A 663 -24.51 -18.09 -33.01
CA LYS A 663 -25.48 -18.10 -31.91
C LYS A 663 -24.93 -17.40 -30.67
N ASP A 664 -23.65 -17.59 -30.41
CA ASP A 664 -22.99 -17.07 -29.22
C ASP A 664 -22.88 -15.54 -29.34
N LEU A 665 -22.60 -14.99 -30.55
CA LEU A 665 -22.73 -13.56 -30.83
C LEU A 665 -24.14 -13.00 -30.56
N TYR A 666 -25.20 -13.72 -30.97
CA TYR A 666 -26.56 -13.29 -30.67
C TYR A 666 -26.88 -13.38 -29.18
N ALA A 667 -26.40 -14.41 -28.47
CA ALA A 667 -26.58 -14.56 -27.04
C ALA A 667 -25.87 -13.45 -26.25
N MET A 668 -24.60 -13.17 -26.55
CA MET A 668 -23.84 -12.06 -25.97
C MET A 668 -24.59 -10.74 -26.17
N ARG A 669 -24.94 -10.40 -27.42
CA ARG A 669 -25.70 -9.19 -27.75
C ARG A 669 -27.03 -9.13 -27.00
N ASP A 670 -27.78 -10.23 -26.94
CA ASP A 670 -29.07 -10.28 -26.26
C ASP A 670 -28.90 -10.11 -24.73
N SER A 671 -27.79 -10.59 -24.14
CA SER A 671 -27.42 -10.30 -22.74
C SER A 671 -27.08 -8.81 -22.52
N VAL A 672 -26.30 -8.16 -23.41
CA VAL A 672 -26.06 -6.69 -23.33
C VAL A 672 -27.38 -5.91 -23.32
N ASN A 673 -28.29 -6.28 -24.23
CA ASN A 673 -29.62 -5.69 -24.31
C ASN A 673 -30.36 -5.87 -22.98
N GLN A 674 -30.37 -7.09 -22.44
CA GLN A 674 -31.09 -7.44 -21.22
C GLN A 674 -30.52 -6.73 -19.98
N GLN A 675 -29.19 -6.73 -19.79
CA GLN A 675 -28.51 -6.01 -18.71
C GLN A 675 -28.75 -4.49 -18.74
N THR A 676 -28.72 -3.90 -19.95
CA THR A 676 -28.96 -2.46 -20.11
C THR A 676 -30.44 -2.11 -19.87
N GLN A 677 -31.38 -2.95 -20.35
CA GLN A 677 -32.81 -2.80 -20.06
C GLN A 677 -33.10 -2.93 -18.56
N TRP A 678 -32.51 -3.91 -17.89
CA TRP A 678 -32.59 -4.09 -16.44
C TRP A 678 -32.07 -2.87 -15.67
N SER A 679 -30.94 -2.30 -16.07
CA SER A 679 -30.39 -1.09 -15.47
C SER A 679 -31.32 0.12 -15.63
N VAL A 680 -32.03 0.23 -16.77
CA VAL A 680 -33.09 1.23 -16.96
C VAL A 680 -34.26 0.98 -15.99
N GLU A 681 -34.75 -0.27 -15.91
CA GLU A 681 -35.88 -0.60 -15.03
C GLU A 681 -35.57 -0.34 -13.55
N ASP A 682 -34.39 -0.73 -13.09
CA ASP A 682 -33.94 -0.57 -11.70
C ASP A 682 -33.78 0.92 -11.34
N ALA A 683 -33.17 1.73 -12.23
CA ALA A 683 -33.05 3.17 -12.03
C ALA A 683 -34.42 3.89 -12.02
N LEU A 684 -35.36 3.49 -12.90
CA LEU A 684 -36.73 4.02 -12.90
C LEU A 684 -37.49 3.66 -11.62
N GLU A 685 -37.33 2.43 -11.11
CA GLU A 685 -37.94 2.00 -9.85
C GLU A 685 -37.34 2.70 -8.64
N GLN A 686 -36.00 2.73 -8.52
CA GLN A 686 -35.28 3.30 -7.38
C GLN A 686 -35.57 4.80 -7.19
N HIS A 687 -35.63 5.56 -8.28
CA HIS A 687 -35.85 7.01 -8.25
C HIS A 687 -37.31 7.43 -8.50
N HIS A 688 -38.22 6.46 -8.64
CA HIS A 688 -39.66 6.67 -8.88
C HIS A 688 -39.95 7.59 -10.09
N VAL A 689 -39.21 7.40 -11.18
CA VAL A 689 -39.27 8.27 -12.36
C VAL A 689 -40.45 7.86 -13.25
N ASP A 690 -41.36 8.79 -13.51
CA ASP A 690 -42.52 8.59 -14.40
C ASP A 690 -42.07 8.61 -15.88
N LEU A 691 -41.58 7.46 -16.34
CA LEU A 691 -41.22 7.17 -17.74
C LEU A 691 -41.80 5.79 -18.14
N PRO A 692 -42.39 5.63 -19.33
CA PRO A 692 -42.91 4.33 -19.76
C PRO A 692 -41.80 3.29 -19.89
N LYS A 693 -41.77 2.30 -18.97
CA LYS A 693 -40.75 1.24 -18.92
C LYS A 693 -40.53 0.57 -20.28
N ASP A 694 -41.59 0.03 -20.89
CA ASP A 694 -41.53 -0.63 -22.21
C ASP A 694 -40.89 0.26 -23.29
N GLY A 695 -41.17 1.56 -23.27
CA GLY A 695 -40.64 2.51 -24.26
C GLY A 695 -39.18 2.88 -24.00
N ALA A 696 -38.78 3.05 -22.74
CA ALA A 696 -37.40 3.31 -22.36
C ALA A 696 -36.50 2.08 -22.60
N GLY A 697 -37.01 0.90 -22.22
CA GLY A 697 -36.38 -0.39 -22.49
C GLY A 697 -36.26 -0.69 -23.98
N ASP A 698 -37.25 -0.38 -24.81
CA ASP A 698 -37.13 -0.56 -26.27
C ASP A 698 -36.15 0.44 -26.90
N ALA A 699 -36.15 1.70 -26.47
CA ALA A 699 -35.22 2.71 -26.95
C ALA A 699 -33.76 2.36 -26.67
N VAL A 700 -33.45 1.93 -25.44
CA VAL A 700 -32.07 1.53 -25.08
C VAL A 700 -31.67 0.25 -25.83
N ARG A 701 -32.58 -0.72 -25.96
CA ARG A 701 -32.38 -1.97 -26.73
C ARG A 701 -32.06 -1.68 -28.19
N VAL A 702 -32.83 -0.83 -28.88
CA VAL A 702 -32.53 -0.44 -30.27
C VAL A 702 -31.12 0.14 -30.36
N SER A 703 -30.75 1.00 -29.42
CA SER A 703 -29.46 1.70 -29.41
C SER A 703 -28.27 0.78 -29.11
N VAL A 704 -28.44 -0.20 -28.23
CA VAL A 704 -27.47 -1.30 -28.00
C VAL A 704 -27.23 -2.09 -29.28
N ASN A 705 -28.29 -2.42 -30.03
CA ASN A 705 -28.14 -3.13 -31.30
C ASN A 705 -27.45 -2.27 -32.38
N GLU A 706 -27.73 -0.96 -32.45
CA GLU A 706 -27.02 -0.04 -33.35
C GLU A 706 -25.52 0.04 -32.99
N GLY A 707 -25.18 0.16 -31.71
CA GLY A 707 -23.78 0.18 -31.25
C GLY A 707 -23.06 -1.15 -31.49
N TRP A 708 -23.75 -2.28 -31.32
CA TRP A 708 -23.22 -3.60 -31.62
C TRP A 708 -22.89 -3.75 -33.10
N ASP A 709 -23.76 -3.28 -34.00
CA ASP A 709 -23.49 -3.29 -35.44
C ASP A 709 -22.30 -2.37 -35.79
N ASP A 710 -22.19 -1.19 -35.16
CA ASP A 710 -21.06 -0.26 -35.31
C ASP A 710 -19.71 -0.86 -34.85
N ALA A 711 -19.70 -1.72 -33.83
CA ALA A 711 -18.49 -2.39 -33.34
C ALA A 711 -17.73 -3.12 -34.46
N SER A 712 -18.48 -3.71 -35.40
CA SER A 712 -17.91 -4.38 -36.57
C SER A 712 -17.19 -3.41 -37.53
N GLU A 713 -17.63 -2.15 -37.61
CA GLU A 713 -16.94 -1.10 -38.38
C GLU A 713 -15.66 -0.65 -37.67
N PHE A 714 -15.68 -0.44 -36.35
CA PHE A 714 -14.47 -0.10 -35.58
C PHE A 714 -13.40 -1.20 -35.71
N LEU A 715 -13.78 -2.47 -35.53
CA LEU A 715 -12.88 -3.62 -35.73
C LEU A 715 -12.36 -3.72 -37.19
N THR A 716 -13.19 -3.40 -38.18
CA THR A 716 -12.77 -3.43 -39.59
C THR A 716 -11.82 -2.27 -39.94
N ASN A 717 -12.09 -1.07 -39.44
CA ASN A 717 -11.28 0.12 -39.71
C ASN A 717 -9.95 0.12 -38.94
N SER A 718 -9.87 -0.60 -37.82
CA SER A 718 -8.63 -0.78 -37.04
C SER A 718 -7.75 -1.95 -37.52
N LYS A 719 -8.20 -2.85 -38.40
CA LYS A 719 -7.35 -3.88 -39.02
C LYS A 719 -6.33 -3.22 -40.00
N GLU A 720 -5.09 -3.72 -40.04
CA GLU A 720 -4.08 -3.21 -40.98
C GLU A 720 -4.56 -3.34 -42.43
N ARG A 721 -4.55 -2.22 -43.17
CA ARG A 721 -4.74 -2.23 -44.62
C ARG A 721 -3.38 -2.50 -45.29
N PRO A 722 -3.25 -3.51 -46.16
CA PRO A 722 -2.00 -3.75 -46.87
C PRO A 722 -1.57 -2.49 -47.63
N HIS A 723 -0.32 -2.06 -47.44
CA HIS A 723 0.29 -1.05 -48.30
C HIS A 723 0.42 -1.63 -49.72
N GLY A 724 -0.32 -1.06 -50.67
CA GLY A 724 -0.32 -1.44 -52.09
C GLY A 724 0.77 -0.76 -52.92
#